data_AF-M2CAN5-F1
#
_entry.id   AF-M2CAN5-F1
#
_cell.length_a   1.000
_cell.length_b   1.000
_cell.length_c   1.000
_cell.angle_alpha   90.00
_cell.angle_beta   90.00
_cell.angle_gamma   90.00
#
_symmetry.space_group_name_H-M   'P 1'
#
loop_
_entity.id
_entity.type
_entity.pdbx_description
1 polymer ?
#
loop_
_entity_poly.entity_id
_entity_poly.type
_entity_poly.pdbx_seq_one_letter_code
_entity_poly.pdbx_strand_id
1 'polypeptide(L)'
;MKKLPSLILFIFLCFSSCNFFMQEEYGELVIDLEGSSSRAIGSNGLPEIASSELYLQIIGETSGIIEKKFEAGTPKFFSENFPIGEKLKIRVRLSVVSASWETSVNHTVTQGTNNIMLKLNKIASGNKKIAFSIGHSGSPVNHKLRFENSSDISINASTPISGTPGFARDSKGRLYFIYKDSSHWKIKRFTSEGAEDTAYNHSPLTSSLTGDEVEIFSDRSTGDIYVLDKRSTGNKLYKTDGTTTTNIVIPSNFQNPSGDKISRMAIYDKFCFIADDNNKLHSYNFNGTQISGHPIKSLDLFTNLIKINSSDIPAGNFKSGDIFVNENKLYVLFSAFSNDLINGAYSLGGILEYTYNDEGNLEPARKLGFSQSLTAGMDNIANIDEASNFYGAAKIIGFEDETIYIADDGYKLQTGTSHAEVEKNKNRIASLNTVSGSLSFEPTEHTWFEEKQEAAPPTPPTPPSPGKMIVWTKNGTTGYNFYEVTDEDPNTSGKTPLITGSGTTYPLDVCSFDKDGNLYVVWKNNNNNKYEVRRYLWLNDQNGYANAHTKIELKDKDGFNLSTEPKAISIYLSAAGGDSYCYYVYKDAAKDNYILRFKWDNESQNFLSSNFDNVYQKKLADEEIPGKEKKCTALAANSDGLFASIIDETDNSYDITIKKYSHTGTDESSKQIISDPASSGGGNPDKYHKQTINDMYIKDGALYILAAQYKGRLNSTSTTKVSVGGSLLKLESLSGNIQDSTLTNLWPSGTINALQENYAPYRFIKTSDNQMVIASDGYKGNSSPSPICTQLNKLVFFKKTGGSDQWQYETVKDTDAKFSKELNYTGGLFKWE
;
A
#
# COMPACT_ATOMS: atom_id res chain seq x y z
N MET A 1 -73.62 -47.39 12.23
CA MET A 1 -72.70 -46.24 12.13
C MET A 1 -72.53 -45.87 10.66
N LYS A 2 -73.24 -44.84 10.19
CA LYS A 2 -73.19 -44.31 8.82
C LYS A 2 -72.67 -42.88 8.91
N LYS A 3 -71.68 -42.55 8.07
CA LYS A 3 -71.31 -41.23 7.50
C LYS A 3 -69.78 -41.15 7.35
N LEU A 4 -69.24 -41.75 6.29
CA LEU A 4 -67.89 -41.43 5.80
C LEU A 4 -67.60 -41.74 4.30
N PRO A 5 -68.55 -41.87 3.35
CA PRO A 5 -68.15 -41.96 1.94
C PRO A 5 -68.23 -40.63 1.18
N SER A 6 -68.87 -39.58 1.71
CA SER A 6 -69.12 -38.35 0.93
C SER A 6 -67.99 -37.31 0.97
N LEU A 7 -67.07 -37.39 1.95
CA LEU A 7 -65.97 -36.41 2.08
C LEU A 7 -64.75 -36.79 1.22
N ILE A 8 -64.54 -38.07 0.94
CA ILE A 8 -63.39 -38.57 0.16
C ILE A 8 -63.56 -38.27 -1.33
N LEU A 9 -64.79 -38.30 -1.87
CA LEU A 9 -65.04 -38.00 -3.28
C LEU A 9 -64.88 -36.51 -3.60
N PHE A 10 -65.17 -35.61 -2.65
CA PHE A 10 -64.98 -34.16 -2.81
C PHE A 10 -63.50 -33.76 -2.67
N ILE A 11 -62.76 -34.43 -1.79
CA ILE A 11 -61.31 -34.22 -1.62
C ILE A 11 -60.53 -34.76 -2.84
N PHE A 12 -60.91 -35.91 -3.42
CA PHE A 12 -60.29 -36.40 -4.67
C PHE A 12 -60.58 -35.52 -5.89
N LEU A 13 -61.76 -34.90 -5.97
CA LEU A 13 -62.08 -33.93 -7.03
C LEU A 13 -61.31 -32.61 -6.85
N CYS A 14 -61.08 -32.14 -5.62
CA CYS A 14 -60.23 -30.98 -5.36
C CYS A 14 -58.74 -31.26 -5.62
N PHE A 15 -58.23 -32.46 -5.31
CA PHE A 15 -56.84 -32.83 -5.64
C PHE A 15 -56.63 -33.12 -7.13
N SER A 16 -57.63 -33.64 -7.85
CA SER A 16 -57.56 -33.76 -9.32
C SER A 16 -57.78 -32.42 -10.03
N SER A 17 -58.55 -31.47 -9.49
CA SER A 17 -58.64 -30.11 -10.05
C SER A 17 -57.44 -29.23 -9.69
N CYS A 18 -56.73 -29.53 -8.59
CA CYS A 18 -55.45 -28.88 -8.26
C CYS A 18 -54.26 -29.50 -9.02
N ASN A 19 -54.34 -30.76 -9.44
CA ASN A 19 -53.36 -31.36 -10.37
C ASN A 19 -53.65 -31.05 -11.85
N PHE A 20 -54.81 -30.45 -12.18
CA PHE A 20 -55.15 -30.06 -13.56
C PHE A 20 -54.73 -28.63 -13.92
N PHE A 21 -54.07 -27.90 -13.01
CA PHE A 21 -53.74 -26.48 -13.23
C PHE A 21 -52.25 -26.11 -13.19
N MET A 22 -51.33 -27.06 -13.00
CA MET A 22 -49.88 -26.81 -13.10
C MET A 22 -49.13 -28.08 -13.54
N GLN A 23 -49.50 -28.69 -14.66
CA GLN A 23 -48.44 -29.28 -15.48
C GLN A 23 -47.82 -28.07 -16.16
N GLU A 24 -46.65 -27.62 -15.69
CA GLU A 24 -45.82 -26.75 -16.52
C GLU A 24 -45.55 -27.55 -17.78
N GLU A 25 -46.33 -27.29 -18.82
CA GLU A 25 -45.99 -27.75 -20.16
C GLU A 25 -44.70 -27.05 -20.54
N TYR A 26 -43.74 -27.78 -21.10
CA TYR A 26 -42.45 -27.24 -21.48
C TYR A 26 -42.40 -27.00 -23.00
N GLY A 27 -41.79 -25.90 -23.41
CA GLY A 27 -41.32 -25.68 -24.78
C GLY A 27 -39.82 -25.98 -24.88
N GLU A 28 -39.39 -26.58 -25.98
CA GLU A 28 -37.96 -26.81 -26.27
C GLU A 28 -37.37 -25.53 -26.86
N LEU A 29 -36.39 -24.92 -26.21
CA LEU A 29 -35.64 -23.78 -26.72
C LEU A 29 -34.44 -24.30 -27.51
N VAL A 30 -34.33 -23.92 -28.79
CA VAL A 30 -33.22 -24.31 -29.66
C VAL A 30 -32.47 -23.07 -30.12
N ILE A 31 -31.16 -23.05 -29.88
CA ILE A 31 -30.25 -21.98 -30.29
C ILE A 31 -29.15 -22.60 -31.14
N ASP A 32 -29.17 -22.30 -32.43
CA ASP A 32 -28.12 -22.68 -33.38
C ASP A 32 -27.33 -21.42 -33.80
N LEU A 33 -26.07 -21.38 -33.40
CA LEU A 33 -25.14 -20.27 -33.69
C LEU A 33 -24.15 -20.62 -34.81
N GLU A 34 -24.33 -21.76 -35.49
CA GLU A 34 -23.52 -22.23 -36.63
C GLU A 34 -24.31 -22.37 -37.95
N GLY A 35 -25.64 -22.52 -37.88
CA GLY A 35 -26.51 -22.63 -39.05
C GLY A 35 -26.41 -21.43 -40.00
N SER A 36 -26.72 -21.62 -41.28
CA SER A 36 -26.50 -20.73 -42.45
C SER A 36 -26.95 -19.24 -42.39
N SER A 37 -27.43 -18.75 -41.24
CA SER A 37 -27.70 -17.35 -40.91
C SER A 37 -26.85 -16.76 -39.76
N SER A 38 -26.10 -17.59 -39.01
CA SER A 38 -24.98 -17.16 -38.18
C SER A 38 -23.79 -16.88 -39.10
N ARG A 39 -23.30 -15.65 -39.08
CA ARG A 39 -22.31 -15.14 -40.04
C ARG A 39 -21.00 -15.95 -39.96
N ALA A 40 -20.79 -16.92 -40.83
CA ALA A 40 -19.45 -17.25 -41.28
C ALA A 40 -18.95 -16.06 -42.10
N ILE A 41 -17.79 -15.44 -41.81
CA ILE A 41 -16.78 -15.14 -42.85
C ILE A 41 -15.38 -14.94 -42.25
N GLY A 42 -14.38 -15.62 -42.81
CA GLY A 42 -13.00 -15.11 -42.92
C GLY A 42 -12.91 -13.87 -43.83
N SER A 43 -11.75 -13.59 -44.45
CA SER A 43 -11.39 -12.56 -45.49
C SER A 43 -11.86 -11.08 -45.37
N ASN A 44 -12.92 -10.75 -44.62
CA ASN A 44 -13.53 -9.43 -44.51
C ASN A 44 -13.22 -8.75 -43.15
N GLY A 45 -12.47 -9.43 -42.28
CA GLY A 45 -11.95 -8.91 -41.00
C GLY A 45 -12.90 -8.98 -39.80
N LEU A 46 -14.04 -9.67 -39.91
CA LEU A 46 -14.91 -10.00 -38.77
C LEU A 46 -14.44 -11.30 -38.09
N PRO A 47 -14.78 -11.54 -36.81
CA PRO A 47 -14.38 -12.75 -36.09
C PRO A 47 -15.05 -14.00 -36.68
N GLU A 48 -14.32 -15.10 -36.73
CA GLU A 48 -14.84 -16.39 -37.19
C GLU A 48 -15.47 -17.15 -36.01
N ILE A 49 -16.80 -17.34 -36.07
CA ILE A 49 -17.59 -17.95 -34.98
C ILE A 49 -17.09 -19.36 -34.62
N ALA A 50 -16.73 -20.17 -35.63
CA ALA A 50 -16.27 -21.53 -35.42
C ALA A 50 -14.96 -21.59 -34.61
N SER A 51 -14.03 -20.66 -34.86
CA SER A 51 -12.71 -20.62 -34.22
C SER A 51 -12.66 -19.75 -32.95
N SER A 52 -13.76 -19.08 -32.59
CA SER A 52 -13.86 -18.22 -31.40
C SER A 52 -14.49 -18.93 -30.20
N GLU A 53 -14.16 -18.46 -28.99
CA GLU A 53 -14.94 -18.77 -27.79
C GLU A 53 -16.26 -17.99 -27.80
N LEU A 54 -17.34 -18.64 -27.36
CA LEU A 54 -18.66 -18.04 -27.28
C LEU A 54 -19.31 -18.34 -25.93
N TYR A 55 -19.92 -17.34 -25.34
CA TYR A 55 -20.63 -17.43 -24.07
C TYR A 55 -22.11 -17.15 -24.32
N LEU A 56 -22.96 -18.11 -23.93
CA LEU A 56 -24.41 -18.01 -23.94
C LEU A 56 -24.89 -17.87 -22.49
N GLN A 57 -25.74 -16.88 -22.23
CA GLN A 57 -26.41 -16.69 -20.96
C GLN A 57 -27.92 -16.59 -21.20
N ILE A 58 -28.69 -17.41 -20.50
CA ILE A 58 -30.16 -17.39 -20.53
C ILE A 58 -30.63 -17.02 -19.13
N ILE A 59 -31.43 -15.96 -19.03
CA ILE A 59 -32.00 -15.47 -17.78
C ILE A 59 -33.50 -15.66 -17.86
N GLY A 60 -34.03 -16.64 -17.12
CA GLY A 60 -35.45 -16.90 -16.98
C GLY A 60 -36.03 -16.30 -15.70
N GLU A 61 -37.28 -15.83 -15.77
CA GLU A 61 -38.00 -15.30 -14.59
C GLU A 61 -38.20 -16.36 -13.50
N THR A 62 -38.35 -17.63 -13.88
CA THR A 62 -38.58 -18.76 -12.98
C THR A 62 -37.44 -19.77 -12.97
N SER A 63 -36.79 -19.96 -14.13
CA SER A 63 -35.73 -20.95 -14.34
C SER A 63 -34.35 -20.49 -13.86
N GLY A 64 -34.20 -19.22 -13.49
CA GLY A 64 -32.92 -18.65 -13.04
C GLY A 64 -31.95 -18.38 -14.19
N ILE A 65 -30.65 -18.41 -13.90
CA ILE A 65 -29.58 -18.11 -14.88
C ILE A 65 -28.92 -19.42 -15.33
N ILE A 66 -28.88 -19.63 -16.64
CA ILE A 66 -28.15 -20.73 -17.28
C ILE A 66 -27.01 -20.14 -18.11
N GLU A 67 -25.80 -20.64 -17.91
CA GLU A 67 -24.60 -20.20 -18.64
C GLU A 67 -23.95 -21.37 -19.35
N LYS A 68 -23.60 -21.15 -20.63
CA LYS A 68 -22.91 -22.12 -21.46
C LYS A 68 -21.73 -21.47 -22.15
N LYS A 69 -20.52 -21.92 -21.81
CA LYS A 69 -19.31 -21.65 -22.60
C LYS A 69 -19.21 -22.68 -23.73
N PHE A 70 -18.94 -22.20 -24.93
CA PHE A 70 -18.55 -23.00 -26.08
C PHE A 70 -17.08 -22.76 -26.40
N GLU A 71 -16.29 -23.82 -26.34
CA GLU A 71 -14.86 -23.77 -26.69
C GLU A 71 -14.66 -23.59 -28.19
N ALA A 72 -13.52 -23.01 -28.58
CA ALA A 72 -13.13 -22.88 -29.98
C ALA A 72 -13.16 -24.24 -30.72
N GLY A 73 -13.68 -24.27 -31.95
CA GLY A 73 -13.77 -25.46 -32.80
C GLY A 73 -14.88 -26.45 -32.45
N THR A 74 -15.69 -26.19 -31.42
CA THR A 74 -16.84 -27.05 -31.05
C THR A 74 -18.17 -26.54 -31.61
N PRO A 75 -19.14 -27.43 -31.91
CA PRO A 75 -20.48 -27.04 -32.35
C PRO A 75 -21.14 -26.04 -31.40
N LYS A 76 -21.50 -24.86 -31.91
CA LYS A 76 -22.18 -23.78 -31.18
C LYS A 76 -23.71 -23.96 -31.17
N PHE A 77 -24.15 -25.11 -30.64
CA PHE A 77 -25.56 -25.50 -30.55
C PHE A 77 -26.01 -25.71 -29.11
N PHE A 78 -27.21 -25.22 -28.76
CA PHE A 78 -27.84 -25.41 -27.46
C PHE A 78 -29.32 -25.79 -27.63
N SER A 79 -29.77 -26.78 -26.86
CA SER A 79 -31.19 -27.11 -26.71
C SER A 79 -31.51 -27.46 -25.26
N GLU A 80 -32.57 -26.87 -24.70
CA GLU A 80 -33.07 -27.16 -23.36
C GLU A 80 -34.57 -26.83 -23.23
N ASN A 81 -35.27 -27.47 -22.29
CA ASN A 81 -36.71 -27.30 -22.07
C ASN A 81 -36.98 -26.23 -21.00
N PHE A 82 -37.91 -25.31 -21.29
CA PHE A 82 -38.35 -24.27 -20.37
C PHE A 82 -39.89 -24.27 -20.22
N PRO A 83 -40.44 -23.89 -19.05
CA PRO A 83 -41.88 -23.73 -18.86
C PRO A 83 -42.52 -22.80 -19.90
N ILE A 84 -43.64 -23.22 -20.49
CA ILE A 84 -44.43 -22.39 -21.41
C ILE A 84 -44.92 -21.15 -20.67
N GLY A 85 -44.83 -20.00 -21.34
CA GLY A 85 -45.17 -18.69 -20.80
C GLY A 85 -44.00 -18.01 -20.07
N GLU A 86 -42.89 -18.71 -19.79
CA GLU A 86 -41.72 -18.09 -19.19
C GLU A 86 -41.09 -17.06 -20.13
N LYS A 87 -40.71 -15.91 -19.57
CA LYS A 87 -39.93 -14.90 -20.29
C LYS A 87 -38.45 -15.11 -20.07
N LEU A 88 -37.72 -15.25 -21.17
CA LEU A 88 -36.29 -15.46 -21.20
C LEU A 88 -35.61 -14.23 -21.80
N LYS A 89 -34.54 -13.75 -21.16
CA LYS A 89 -33.53 -12.87 -21.78
C LYS A 89 -32.32 -13.72 -22.16
N ILE A 90 -32.09 -13.87 -23.45
CA ILE A 90 -31.03 -14.69 -24.00
C ILE A 90 -29.93 -13.76 -24.52
N ARG A 91 -28.70 -13.93 -24.03
CA ARG A 91 -27.53 -13.13 -24.42
C ARG A 91 -26.46 -14.04 -25.00
N VAL A 92 -25.82 -13.58 -26.06
CA VAL A 92 -24.64 -14.23 -26.64
C VAL A 92 -23.53 -13.22 -26.73
N ARG A 93 -22.37 -13.61 -26.22
CA ARG A 93 -21.12 -12.86 -26.32
C ARG A 93 -20.07 -13.71 -27.03
N LEU A 94 -19.53 -13.15 -28.10
CA LEU A 94 -18.35 -13.67 -28.79
C LEU A 94 -17.17 -12.79 -28.42
N SER A 95 -16.07 -13.41 -28.00
CA SER A 95 -14.86 -12.71 -27.60
C SER A 95 -13.66 -13.25 -28.35
N VAL A 96 -12.87 -12.34 -28.92
CA VAL A 96 -11.59 -12.65 -29.58
C VAL A 96 -10.47 -11.89 -28.88
N VAL A 97 -9.27 -11.86 -29.46
CA VAL A 97 -8.08 -11.26 -28.84
C VAL A 97 -8.20 -9.74 -28.65
N SER A 98 -8.73 -9.01 -29.64
CA SER A 98 -8.76 -7.54 -29.60
C SER A 98 -10.10 -6.95 -29.16
N ALA A 99 -11.21 -7.70 -29.28
CA ALA A 99 -12.57 -7.17 -29.15
C ALA A 99 -13.61 -8.22 -28.73
N SER A 100 -14.81 -7.76 -28.44
CA SER A 100 -15.99 -8.58 -28.18
C SER A 100 -17.22 -8.05 -28.87
N TRP A 101 -18.16 -8.95 -29.15
CA TRP A 101 -19.47 -8.66 -29.71
C TRP A 101 -20.54 -9.31 -28.85
N GLU A 102 -21.54 -8.53 -28.48
CA GLU A 102 -22.69 -9.00 -27.72
C GLU A 102 -23.98 -8.76 -28.50
N THR A 103 -24.94 -9.67 -28.32
CA THR A 103 -26.33 -9.50 -28.76
C THR A 103 -27.26 -10.13 -27.74
N SER A 104 -28.48 -9.61 -27.65
CA SER A 104 -29.49 -10.19 -26.78
C SER A 104 -30.89 -10.14 -27.39
N VAL A 105 -31.72 -11.10 -27.02
CA VAL A 105 -33.13 -11.16 -27.41
C VAL A 105 -33.99 -11.54 -26.20
N ASN A 106 -35.17 -10.95 -26.11
CA ASN A 106 -36.19 -11.38 -25.16
C ASN A 106 -37.15 -12.32 -25.90
N HIS A 107 -37.48 -13.46 -25.28
CA HIS A 107 -38.39 -14.45 -25.82
C HIS A 107 -39.40 -14.89 -24.76
N THR A 108 -40.62 -15.27 -25.17
CA THR A 108 -41.59 -15.92 -24.29
C THR A 108 -41.82 -17.32 -24.80
N VAL A 109 -41.56 -18.32 -23.94
CA VAL A 109 -41.59 -19.73 -24.33
C VAL A 109 -43.01 -20.12 -24.74
N THR A 110 -43.14 -20.74 -25.90
CA THR A 110 -44.40 -21.24 -26.45
C THR A 110 -44.36 -22.77 -26.57
N GLN A 111 -45.52 -23.40 -26.77
CA GLN A 111 -45.59 -24.85 -26.96
C GLN A 111 -44.79 -25.31 -28.19
N GLY A 112 -44.04 -26.41 -28.06
CA GLY A 112 -43.22 -26.97 -29.13
C GLY A 112 -41.81 -26.39 -29.19
N THR A 113 -41.18 -26.44 -30.37
CA THR A 113 -39.80 -25.98 -30.59
C THR A 113 -39.75 -24.46 -30.84
N ASN A 114 -39.03 -23.76 -29.98
CA ASN A 114 -38.77 -22.33 -30.02
C ASN A 114 -37.37 -22.09 -30.59
N ASN A 115 -37.27 -21.87 -31.91
CA ASN A 115 -35.99 -21.59 -32.57
C ASN A 115 -35.60 -20.12 -32.38
N ILE A 116 -34.47 -19.87 -31.73
CA ILE A 116 -33.97 -18.51 -31.46
C ILE A 116 -32.84 -18.18 -32.42
N MET A 117 -33.01 -17.10 -33.17
CA MET A 117 -31.99 -16.57 -34.06
C MET A 117 -31.33 -15.34 -33.44
N LEU A 118 -30.02 -15.41 -33.21
CA LEU A 118 -29.22 -14.32 -32.68
C LEU A 118 -28.27 -13.79 -33.76
N LYS A 119 -28.26 -12.46 -33.94
CA LYS A 119 -27.36 -11.79 -34.89
C LYS A 119 -26.45 -10.83 -34.13
N LEU A 120 -25.15 -11.06 -34.20
CA LEU A 120 -24.14 -10.14 -33.69
C LEU A 120 -24.09 -8.88 -34.57
N ASN A 121 -23.89 -7.73 -33.93
CA ASN A 121 -23.65 -6.46 -34.62
C ASN A 121 -22.33 -6.52 -35.41
N LYS A 122 -22.20 -5.72 -36.47
CA LYS A 122 -20.94 -5.55 -37.19
C LYS A 122 -19.92 -4.74 -36.38
N ILE A 123 -20.41 -3.86 -35.52
CA ILE A 123 -19.59 -3.03 -34.64
C ILE A 123 -19.35 -3.81 -33.35
N ALA A 124 -18.08 -3.91 -32.95
CA ALA A 124 -17.68 -4.50 -31.67
C ALA A 124 -18.36 -3.76 -30.51
N SER A 125 -18.91 -4.51 -29.55
CA SER A 125 -19.49 -3.96 -28.33
C SER A 125 -18.40 -3.53 -27.35
N GLY A 126 -17.29 -4.26 -27.32
CA GLY A 126 -16.14 -4.00 -26.47
C GLY A 126 -14.81 -4.12 -27.21
N ASN A 127 -13.82 -3.36 -26.75
CA ASN A 127 -12.42 -3.43 -27.14
C ASN A 127 -11.62 -3.89 -25.93
N LYS A 128 -10.96 -5.05 -26.02
CA LYS A 128 -10.16 -5.58 -24.91
C LYS A 128 -8.99 -4.65 -24.58
N LYS A 129 -8.52 -4.67 -23.34
CA LYS A 129 -7.35 -3.87 -22.96
C LYS A 129 -6.11 -4.32 -23.73
N ILE A 130 -5.27 -3.35 -24.13
CA ILE A 130 -3.92 -3.61 -24.66
C ILE A 130 -2.90 -2.93 -23.77
N ALA A 131 -1.68 -3.46 -23.78
CA ALA A 131 -0.57 -2.81 -23.14
C ALA A 131 0.43 -2.32 -24.19
N PHE A 132 1.10 -1.21 -23.88
CA PHE A 132 2.07 -0.61 -24.76
C PHE A 132 3.28 -0.12 -23.96
N SER A 133 4.48 -0.36 -24.48
CA SER A 133 5.73 0.23 -23.98
C SER A 133 6.34 1.11 -25.08
N ILE A 134 6.50 2.41 -24.82
CA ILE A 134 7.27 3.29 -25.69
C ILE A 134 8.77 2.87 -25.60
N GLY A 135 9.51 2.95 -26.71
CA GLY A 135 10.96 2.82 -26.72
C GLY A 135 11.61 4.21 -26.70
N HIS A 136 12.65 4.40 -25.88
CA HIS A 136 13.19 5.73 -25.57
C HIS A 136 14.66 5.93 -26.00
N SER A 137 15.32 4.92 -26.57
CA SER A 137 16.73 5.04 -26.99
C SER A 137 17.12 4.05 -28.09
N GLY A 138 18.05 4.45 -28.96
CA GLY A 138 18.62 3.61 -30.03
C GLY A 138 18.03 3.87 -31.42
N SER A 139 18.75 3.45 -32.45
CA SER A 139 18.23 3.33 -33.82
C SER A 139 18.50 1.91 -34.31
N PRO A 140 17.46 1.07 -34.50
CA PRO A 140 16.04 1.38 -34.39
C PRO A 140 15.54 1.51 -32.93
N VAL A 141 14.52 2.37 -32.73
CA VAL A 141 13.72 2.44 -31.49
C VAL A 141 12.72 1.28 -31.52
N ASN A 142 12.64 0.48 -30.46
CA ASN A 142 11.71 -0.66 -30.41
C ASN A 142 10.59 -0.40 -29.40
N HIS A 143 9.36 -0.21 -29.90
CA HIS A 143 8.16 -0.16 -29.09
C HIS A 143 7.60 -1.58 -28.89
N LYS A 144 6.87 -1.81 -27.80
CA LYS A 144 6.20 -3.09 -27.56
C LYS A 144 4.71 -2.90 -27.46
N LEU A 145 3.97 -3.68 -28.23
CA LEU A 145 2.51 -3.77 -28.15
C LEU A 145 2.14 -5.16 -27.65
N ARG A 146 1.17 -5.26 -26.75
CA ARG A 146 0.69 -6.53 -26.23
C ARG A 146 -0.83 -6.55 -26.18
N PHE A 147 -1.42 -7.60 -26.74
CA PHE A 147 -2.83 -7.91 -26.52
C PHE A 147 -3.01 -8.66 -25.19
N GLU A 148 -4.20 -8.58 -24.64
CA GLU A 148 -4.54 -9.33 -23.43
C GLU A 148 -4.22 -10.83 -23.60
N ASN A 149 -3.49 -11.40 -22.64
CA ASN A 149 -3.03 -12.78 -22.65
C ASN A 149 -2.14 -13.20 -23.85
N SER A 150 -1.55 -12.25 -24.60
CA SER A 150 -0.59 -12.52 -25.67
C SER A 150 0.87 -12.26 -25.23
N SER A 151 1.82 -12.57 -26.11
CA SER A 151 3.21 -12.09 -26.01
C SER A 151 3.36 -10.66 -26.56
N ASP A 152 4.46 -10.00 -26.21
CA ASP A 152 4.84 -8.71 -26.78
C ASP A 152 5.14 -8.81 -28.28
N ILE A 153 4.67 -7.81 -29.03
CA ILE A 153 4.94 -7.58 -30.44
C ILE A 153 5.87 -6.38 -30.53
N SER A 154 7.07 -6.60 -31.06
CA SER A 154 8.04 -5.52 -31.31
C SER A 154 7.64 -4.69 -32.53
N ILE A 155 7.67 -3.37 -32.38
CA ILE A 155 7.41 -2.41 -33.44
C ILE A 155 8.64 -1.50 -33.57
N ASN A 156 9.43 -1.78 -34.60
CA ASN A 156 10.61 -1.01 -34.92
C ASN A 156 10.22 0.34 -35.54
N ALA A 157 10.66 1.42 -34.90
CA ALA A 157 10.54 2.79 -35.34
C ALA A 157 11.94 3.42 -35.48
N SER A 158 12.00 4.56 -36.15
CA SER A 158 13.24 5.34 -36.30
C SER A 158 13.35 6.49 -35.30
N THR A 159 12.22 6.94 -34.77
CA THR A 159 12.13 8.06 -33.85
C THR A 159 11.28 7.66 -32.65
N PRO A 160 11.65 8.04 -31.42
CA PRO A 160 10.78 7.92 -30.27
C PRO A 160 9.45 8.64 -30.51
N ILE A 161 8.38 8.16 -29.86
CA ILE A 161 7.08 8.83 -29.88
C ILE A 161 7.15 10.02 -28.92
N SER A 162 6.91 11.24 -29.41
CA SER A 162 6.74 12.41 -28.54
C SER A 162 5.32 12.42 -27.96
N GLY A 163 5.14 11.90 -26.74
CA GLY A 163 3.84 11.83 -26.06
C GLY A 163 3.24 10.43 -26.02
N THR A 164 1.91 10.33 -25.96
CA THR A 164 1.21 9.04 -25.87
C THR A 164 1.15 8.34 -27.23
N PRO A 165 1.29 7.00 -27.30
CA PRO A 165 1.22 6.26 -28.55
C PRO A 165 -0.14 6.43 -29.25
N GLY A 166 -0.11 6.58 -30.57
CA GLY A 166 -1.32 6.67 -31.39
C GLY A 166 -1.81 5.29 -31.80
N PHE A 167 -3.00 4.89 -31.33
CA PHE A 167 -3.71 3.74 -31.87
C PHE A 167 -5.22 3.95 -31.83
N ALA A 168 -5.91 3.19 -32.68
CA ALA A 168 -7.35 3.15 -32.75
C ALA A 168 -7.84 1.74 -33.10
N ARG A 169 -9.10 1.45 -32.81
CA ARG A 169 -9.77 0.23 -33.25
C ARG A 169 -10.98 0.56 -34.11
N ASP A 170 -11.12 -0.13 -35.23
CA ASP A 170 -12.30 0.04 -36.07
C ASP A 170 -13.48 -0.81 -35.58
N SER A 171 -14.62 -0.72 -36.27
CA SER A 171 -15.83 -1.49 -35.97
C SER A 171 -15.60 -3.00 -35.90
N LYS A 172 -14.55 -3.52 -36.55
CA LYS A 172 -14.25 -4.95 -36.62
C LYS A 172 -13.24 -5.39 -35.56
N GLY A 173 -12.86 -4.51 -34.64
CA GLY A 173 -11.87 -4.80 -33.61
C GLY A 173 -10.43 -4.87 -34.14
N ARG A 174 -10.18 -4.44 -35.38
CA ARG A 174 -8.82 -4.38 -35.94
C ARG A 174 -8.08 -3.21 -35.31
N LEU A 175 -6.88 -3.46 -34.81
CA LEU A 175 -6.05 -2.44 -34.18
C LEU A 175 -5.17 -1.77 -35.22
N TYR A 176 -5.21 -0.43 -35.27
CA TYR A 176 -4.33 0.40 -36.08
C TYR A 176 -3.35 1.10 -35.16
N PHE A 177 -2.07 0.98 -35.47
CA PHE A 177 -1.00 1.61 -34.70
C PHE A 177 -0.17 2.50 -35.61
N ILE A 178 -0.01 3.77 -35.24
CA ILE A 178 0.75 4.75 -36.03
C ILE A 178 2.13 5.00 -35.40
N TYR A 179 3.17 5.01 -36.23
CA TYR A 179 4.55 5.24 -35.81
C TYR A 179 5.37 5.83 -36.96
N LYS A 180 6.61 6.24 -36.68
CA LYS A 180 7.48 6.89 -37.67
C LYS A 180 8.74 6.07 -37.92
N ASP A 181 8.90 5.58 -39.15
CA ASP A 181 10.05 4.80 -39.62
C ASP A 181 10.81 5.56 -40.71
N SER A 182 12.14 5.59 -40.60
CA SER A 182 13.09 6.15 -41.56
C SER A 182 12.61 7.47 -42.19
N SER A 183 12.12 8.39 -41.33
CA SER A 183 11.56 9.72 -41.64
C SER A 183 10.08 9.79 -42.09
N HIS A 184 9.38 8.68 -42.29
CA HIS A 184 7.98 8.66 -42.74
C HIS A 184 7.05 8.06 -41.70
N TRP A 185 5.84 8.61 -41.58
CA TRP A 185 4.78 7.97 -40.82
C TRP A 185 4.39 6.64 -41.46
N LYS A 186 4.00 5.67 -40.64
CA LYS A 186 3.58 4.31 -41.02
C LYS A 186 2.41 3.92 -40.12
N ILE A 187 1.54 3.08 -40.66
CA ILE A 187 0.45 2.48 -39.90
C ILE A 187 0.59 0.97 -40.01
N LYS A 188 0.75 0.28 -38.88
CA LYS A 188 0.59 -1.17 -38.78
C LYS A 188 -0.86 -1.49 -38.42
N ARG A 189 -1.40 -2.56 -39.01
CA ARG A 189 -2.73 -3.07 -38.69
C ARG A 189 -2.64 -4.50 -38.18
N PHE A 190 -3.42 -4.80 -37.16
CA PHE A 190 -3.61 -6.15 -36.63
C PHE A 190 -5.08 -6.57 -36.81
N THR A 191 -5.30 -7.85 -37.07
CA THR A 191 -6.64 -8.44 -37.14
C THR A 191 -7.31 -8.46 -35.76
N SER A 192 -8.60 -8.75 -35.72
CA SER A 192 -9.34 -8.97 -34.46
C SER A 192 -8.71 -10.09 -33.61
N GLU A 193 -8.09 -11.07 -34.27
CA GLU A 193 -7.39 -12.22 -33.67
C GLU A 193 -5.96 -11.88 -33.20
N GLY A 194 -5.52 -10.63 -33.34
CA GLY A 194 -4.20 -10.17 -32.87
C GLY A 194 -3.03 -10.51 -33.81
N ALA A 195 -3.29 -11.06 -35.00
CA ALA A 195 -2.26 -11.31 -36.01
C ALA A 195 -1.94 -10.04 -36.81
N GLU A 196 -0.67 -9.81 -37.16
CA GLU A 196 -0.30 -8.71 -38.06
C GLU A 196 -0.93 -8.92 -39.44
N ASP A 197 -1.63 -7.90 -39.93
CA ASP A 197 -2.26 -7.92 -41.24
C ASP A 197 -1.26 -7.45 -42.30
N THR A 198 -0.42 -8.39 -42.76
CA THR A 198 0.67 -8.10 -43.72
C THR A 198 0.17 -7.69 -45.10
N ALA A 199 -1.11 -7.92 -45.42
CA ALA A 199 -1.74 -7.45 -46.65
C ALA A 199 -2.13 -5.95 -46.58
N TYR A 200 -2.11 -5.36 -45.39
CA TYR A 200 -2.39 -3.94 -45.19
C TYR A 200 -1.26 -3.07 -45.72
N ASN A 201 -1.54 -2.30 -46.78
CA ASN A 201 -0.62 -1.30 -47.31
C ASN A 201 -1.37 0.01 -47.59
N HIS A 202 -1.11 1.03 -46.79
CA HIS A 202 -1.67 2.38 -46.95
C HIS A 202 -0.60 3.43 -47.25
N SER A 203 0.30 3.10 -48.17
CA SER A 203 1.36 3.99 -48.65
C SER A 203 0.86 5.39 -49.08
N PRO A 204 -0.30 5.55 -49.77
CA PRO A 204 -0.77 6.87 -50.18
C PRO A 204 -1.08 7.82 -49.01
N LEU A 205 -1.78 7.36 -47.97
CA LEU A 205 -2.02 8.20 -46.79
C LEU A 205 -0.71 8.48 -46.06
N THR A 206 0.05 7.43 -45.74
CA THR A 206 1.27 7.54 -44.92
C THR A 206 2.36 8.40 -45.55
N SER A 207 2.50 8.39 -46.88
CA SER A 207 3.40 9.28 -47.62
C SER A 207 2.96 10.75 -47.66
N SER A 208 1.67 11.03 -47.43
CA SER A 208 1.14 12.40 -47.38
C SER A 208 1.24 13.06 -46.00
N LEU A 209 1.49 12.27 -44.96
CA LEU A 209 1.65 12.75 -43.59
C LEU A 209 3.01 13.43 -43.44
N THR A 210 3.01 14.73 -43.13
CA THR A 210 4.25 15.52 -42.97
C THR A 210 4.30 16.31 -41.68
N GLY A 211 3.33 16.10 -40.78
CA GLY A 211 3.32 16.70 -39.46
C GLY A 211 4.40 16.12 -38.57
N ASP A 212 4.79 16.92 -37.58
CA ASP A 212 5.72 16.50 -36.54
C ASP A 212 5.04 15.56 -35.54
N GLU A 213 3.72 15.69 -35.40
CA GLU A 213 2.86 14.81 -34.59
C GLU A 213 1.66 14.35 -35.43
N VAL A 214 1.32 13.07 -35.33
CA VAL A 214 0.12 12.50 -35.96
C VAL A 214 -0.64 11.67 -34.95
N GLU A 215 -1.95 11.93 -34.86
CA GLU A 215 -2.87 11.24 -33.97
C GLU A 215 -3.82 10.35 -34.78
N ILE A 216 -4.17 9.19 -34.25
CA ILE A 216 -5.13 8.26 -34.85
C ILE A 216 -6.18 7.90 -33.81
N PHE A 217 -7.45 7.98 -34.19
CA PHE A 217 -8.60 7.68 -33.33
C PHE A 217 -9.76 7.13 -34.16
N SER A 218 -10.78 6.62 -33.48
CA SER A 218 -11.94 5.99 -34.12
C SER A 218 -13.24 6.65 -33.68
N ASP A 219 -14.18 6.82 -34.61
CA ASP A 219 -15.58 7.01 -34.25
C ASP A 219 -16.18 5.65 -33.87
N ARG A 220 -16.57 5.48 -32.61
CA ARG A 220 -17.13 4.20 -32.12
C ARG A 220 -18.53 3.92 -32.62
N SER A 221 -19.30 4.93 -33.02
CA SER A 221 -20.66 4.77 -33.50
C SER A 221 -20.71 4.19 -34.92
N THR A 222 -19.69 4.48 -35.74
CA THR A 222 -19.59 4.01 -37.14
C THR A 222 -18.46 2.98 -37.32
N GLY A 223 -17.45 3.03 -36.46
CA GLY A 223 -16.19 2.30 -36.58
C GLY A 223 -15.20 2.90 -37.59
N ASP A 224 -15.42 4.14 -38.02
CA ASP A 224 -14.53 4.85 -38.93
C ASP A 224 -13.21 5.26 -38.25
N ILE A 225 -12.10 5.20 -38.98
CA ILE A 225 -10.78 5.63 -38.49
C ILE A 225 -10.45 7.01 -39.02
N TYR A 226 -9.92 7.85 -38.13
CA TYR A 226 -9.48 9.20 -38.43
C TYR A 226 -8.00 9.36 -38.10
N VAL A 227 -7.29 10.10 -38.95
CA VAL A 227 -5.88 10.44 -38.79
C VAL A 227 -5.73 11.96 -38.85
N LEU A 228 -5.29 12.55 -37.75
CA LEU A 228 -5.03 13.98 -37.61
C LEU A 228 -3.52 14.25 -37.77
N ASP A 229 -3.16 14.88 -38.87
CA ASP A 229 -1.80 15.30 -39.22
C ASP A 229 -1.54 16.72 -38.70
N LYS A 230 -0.81 16.85 -37.59
CA LYS A 230 -0.54 18.13 -36.92
C LYS A 230 0.71 18.76 -37.51
N ARG A 231 0.53 19.80 -38.34
CA ARG A 231 1.61 20.40 -39.14
C ARG A 231 1.85 21.85 -38.73
N SER A 232 3.10 22.28 -38.83
CA SER A 232 3.48 23.70 -38.76
C SER A 232 2.80 24.55 -39.83
N THR A 233 2.47 23.97 -40.99
CA THR A 233 1.76 24.62 -42.11
C THR A 233 0.23 24.52 -42.04
N GLY A 234 -0.30 23.93 -40.97
CA GLY A 234 -1.73 23.82 -40.74
C GLY A 234 -2.23 22.37 -40.71
N ASN A 235 -3.11 22.08 -39.76
CA ASN A 235 -3.56 20.73 -39.48
C ASN A 235 -4.39 20.15 -40.64
N LYS A 236 -4.33 18.83 -40.83
CA LYS A 236 -5.19 18.10 -41.76
C LYS A 236 -5.80 16.89 -41.09
N LEU A 237 -7.08 16.67 -41.34
CA LEU A 237 -7.80 15.50 -40.82
C LEU A 237 -8.22 14.61 -42.00
N TYR A 238 -7.94 13.33 -41.88
CA TYR A 238 -8.29 12.33 -42.88
C TYR A 238 -9.18 11.27 -42.26
N LYS A 239 -10.23 10.87 -42.97
CA LYS A 239 -10.97 9.64 -42.72
C LYS A 239 -10.39 8.52 -43.59
N THR A 240 -10.19 7.34 -43.02
CA THR A 240 -9.69 6.16 -43.72
C THR A 240 -10.40 4.91 -43.24
N ASP A 241 -10.63 3.97 -44.14
CA ASP A 241 -11.09 2.60 -43.83
C ASP A 241 -9.93 1.59 -43.86
N GLY A 242 -8.71 2.11 -44.03
CA GLY A 242 -7.52 1.32 -44.23
C GLY A 242 -7.11 1.09 -45.68
N THR A 243 -7.89 1.52 -46.68
CA THR A 243 -7.53 1.41 -48.11
C THR A 243 -7.77 2.70 -48.87
N THR A 244 -8.76 3.48 -48.46
CA THR A 244 -9.13 4.77 -49.05
C THR A 244 -8.89 5.90 -48.06
N THR A 245 -8.82 7.13 -48.57
CA THR A 245 -8.61 8.33 -47.75
C THR A 245 -9.55 9.44 -48.22
N THR A 246 -10.26 10.06 -47.29
CA THR A 246 -11.10 11.24 -47.52
C THR A 246 -10.63 12.39 -46.64
N ASN A 247 -10.45 13.58 -47.20
CA ASN A 247 -10.14 14.78 -46.42
C ASN A 247 -11.38 15.25 -45.66
N ILE A 248 -11.20 15.56 -44.38
CA ILE A 248 -12.22 16.18 -43.54
C ILE A 248 -11.85 17.65 -43.34
N VAL A 249 -12.82 18.53 -43.61
CA VAL A 249 -12.64 19.97 -43.37
C VAL A 249 -12.77 20.24 -41.88
N ILE A 250 -11.71 20.81 -41.28
CA ILE A 250 -11.67 21.24 -39.87
C ILE A 250 -11.95 22.75 -39.75
N PRO A 251 -12.36 23.24 -38.56
CA PRO A 251 -12.57 24.67 -38.34
C PRO A 251 -11.31 25.49 -38.63
N SER A 252 -11.46 26.68 -39.22
CA SER A 252 -10.33 27.49 -39.71
C SER A 252 -9.35 27.90 -38.61
N ASN A 253 -9.82 28.09 -37.36
CA ASN A 253 -8.94 28.39 -36.23
C ASN A 253 -7.99 27.22 -35.92
N PHE A 254 -8.44 25.97 -36.06
CA PHE A 254 -7.59 24.79 -35.86
C PHE A 254 -6.85 24.34 -37.12
N GLN A 255 -7.26 24.83 -38.30
CA GLN A 255 -6.58 24.53 -39.55
C GLN A 255 -5.34 25.39 -39.78
N ASN A 256 -5.36 26.66 -39.34
CA ASN A 256 -4.32 27.62 -39.68
C ASN A 256 -3.08 27.52 -38.77
N PRO A 257 -1.85 27.74 -39.30
CA PRO A 257 -0.62 27.81 -38.51
C PRO A 257 -0.66 28.78 -37.32
N SER A 258 -1.37 29.90 -37.46
CA SER A 258 -1.44 30.96 -36.46
C SER A 258 -2.61 30.84 -35.49
N GLY A 259 -3.46 29.82 -35.64
CA GLY A 259 -4.57 29.58 -34.71
C GLY A 259 -4.22 28.58 -33.61
N ASP A 260 -5.22 28.24 -32.81
CA ASP A 260 -5.11 27.34 -31.65
C ASP A 260 -4.64 25.94 -32.08
N LYS A 261 -3.89 25.26 -31.23
CA LYS A 261 -3.40 23.90 -31.53
C LYS A 261 -4.34 22.86 -30.95
N ILE A 262 -4.56 21.79 -31.71
CA ILE A 262 -5.35 20.66 -31.24
C ILE A 262 -4.46 19.79 -30.35
N SER A 263 -4.84 19.69 -29.08
CA SER A 263 -4.23 18.75 -28.13
C SER A 263 -4.76 17.34 -28.36
N ARG A 264 -6.09 17.16 -28.32
CA ARG A 264 -6.79 15.88 -28.55
C ARG A 264 -8.09 16.07 -29.31
N MET A 265 -8.52 15.04 -30.03
CA MET A 265 -9.76 15.05 -30.82
C MET A 265 -10.50 13.72 -30.73
N ALA A 266 -11.84 13.79 -30.61
CA ALA A 266 -12.72 12.65 -30.78
C ALA A 266 -13.88 13.00 -31.73
N ILE A 267 -14.39 11.99 -32.41
CA ILE A 267 -15.61 12.07 -33.22
C ILE A 267 -16.55 10.97 -32.74
N TYR A 268 -17.82 11.29 -32.63
CA TYR A 268 -18.88 10.33 -32.35
C TYR A 268 -20.15 10.74 -33.10
N ASP A 269 -20.51 9.95 -34.10
CA ASP A 269 -21.68 10.16 -34.95
C ASP A 269 -21.69 11.57 -35.58
N LYS A 270 -22.62 12.43 -35.17
CA LYS A 270 -22.79 13.80 -35.71
C LYS A 270 -21.99 14.86 -34.95
N PHE A 271 -21.09 14.49 -34.04
CA PHE A 271 -20.33 15.42 -33.22
C PHE A 271 -18.82 15.21 -33.30
N CYS A 272 -18.09 16.33 -33.17
CA CYS A 272 -16.64 16.35 -32.98
C CYS A 272 -16.31 17.13 -31.71
N PHE A 273 -15.42 16.59 -30.89
CA PHE A 273 -14.92 17.20 -29.67
C PHE A 273 -13.43 17.47 -29.80
N ILE A 274 -13.02 18.70 -29.48
CA ILE A 274 -11.64 19.17 -29.60
C ILE A 274 -11.20 19.73 -28.26
N ALA A 275 -10.15 19.15 -27.68
CA ALA A 275 -9.39 19.77 -26.60
C ALA A 275 -8.20 20.52 -27.22
N ASP A 276 -8.07 21.81 -26.94
CA ASP A 276 -6.97 22.64 -27.45
C ASP A 276 -5.81 22.80 -26.45
N ASP A 277 -4.73 23.44 -26.91
CA ASP A 277 -3.53 23.72 -26.11
C ASP A 277 -3.70 24.90 -25.13
N ASN A 278 -4.78 25.66 -25.26
CA ASN A 278 -5.22 26.65 -24.26
C ASN A 278 -6.10 26.02 -23.16
N ASN A 279 -6.16 24.69 -23.11
CA ASN A 279 -6.98 23.92 -22.19
C ASN A 279 -8.46 24.30 -22.28
N LYS A 280 -9.01 24.34 -23.49
CA LYS A 280 -10.46 24.43 -23.71
C LYS A 280 -10.99 23.19 -24.40
N LEU A 281 -12.20 22.79 -24.02
CA LEU A 281 -12.96 21.75 -24.67
C LEU A 281 -14.07 22.37 -25.51
N HIS A 282 -14.07 22.05 -26.80
CA HIS A 282 -15.04 22.51 -27.78
C HIS A 282 -15.86 21.34 -28.32
N SER A 283 -17.16 21.55 -28.51
CA SER A 283 -18.06 20.62 -29.21
C SER A 283 -18.51 21.25 -30.53
N TYR A 284 -18.55 20.44 -31.59
CA TYR A 284 -18.90 20.87 -32.95
C TYR A 284 -19.86 19.89 -33.60
N ASN A 285 -20.68 20.40 -34.53
CA ASN A 285 -21.41 19.53 -35.45
C ASN A 285 -20.46 18.94 -36.49
N PHE A 286 -20.66 17.68 -36.83
CA PHE A 286 -19.93 16.95 -37.84
C PHE A 286 -20.91 16.23 -38.76
N ASN A 287 -20.73 16.37 -40.07
CA ASN A 287 -21.63 15.78 -41.07
C ASN A 287 -21.02 14.62 -41.86
N GLY A 288 -19.86 14.10 -41.42
CA GLY A 288 -19.11 13.05 -42.11
C GLY A 288 -17.98 13.55 -43.02
N THR A 289 -18.02 14.80 -43.49
CA THR A 289 -17.00 15.38 -44.38
C THR A 289 -16.46 16.73 -43.92
N GLN A 290 -17.19 17.42 -43.03
CA GLN A 290 -16.85 18.72 -42.50
C GLN A 290 -17.29 18.85 -41.04
N ILE A 291 -16.40 19.45 -40.24
CA ILE A 291 -16.69 19.94 -38.90
C ILE A 291 -17.13 21.41 -39.02
N SER A 292 -18.22 21.80 -38.35
CA SER A 292 -18.77 23.15 -38.42
C SER A 292 -17.75 24.23 -38.01
N GLY A 293 -17.79 25.40 -38.64
CA GLY A 293 -16.82 26.47 -38.34
C GLY A 293 -16.97 27.14 -36.97
N HIS A 294 -18.11 26.94 -36.28
CA HIS A 294 -18.38 27.49 -34.95
C HIS A 294 -18.70 26.37 -33.96
N PRO A 295 -18.17 26.43 -32.72
CA PRO A 295 -18.49 25.45 -31.70
C PRO A 295 -19.93 25.64 -31.20
N ILE A 296 -20.57 24.53 -30.87
CA ILE A 296 -21.84 24.48 -30.12
C ILE A 296 -21.59 25.00 -28.70
N LYS A 297 -20.55 24.46 -28.05
CA LYS A 297 -20.11 24.85 -26.71
C LYS A 297 -18.58 24.89 -26.64
N SER A 298 -18.07 25.86 -25.89
CA SER A 298 -16.67 25.94 -25.49
C SER A 298 -16.61 26.13 -23.97
N LEU A 299 -15.69 25.43 -23.30
CA LEU A 299 -15.49 25.51 -21.85
C LEU A 299 -14.02 25.43 -21.49
N ASP A 300 -13.62 26.11 -20.42
CA ASP A 300 -12.27 26.04 -19.88
C ASP A 300 -12.08 24.73 -19.10
N LEU A 301 -11.09 23.95 -19.52
CA LEU A 301 -10.61 22.77 -18.79
C LEU A 301 -9.69 23.21 -17.65
N PHE A 302 -9.67 22.38 -16.61
CA PHE A 302 -8.69 22.42 -15.51
C PHE A 302 -8.67 23.70 -14.63
N THR A 303 -9.58 24.66 -14.87
CA THR A 303 -9.70 25.85 -14.03
C THR A 303 -10.13 25.48 -12.61
N ASN A 304 -9.31 25.87 -11.61
CA ASN A 304 -9.53 25.59 -10.18
C ASN A 304 -9.86 24.10 -9.91
N LEU A 305 -9.15 23.20 -10.59
CA LEU A 305 -9.49 21.79 -10.58
C LEU A 305 -9.02 21.07 -9.30
N ILE A 306 -7.77 21.33 -8.91
CA ILE A 306 -7.09 20.69 -7.78
C ILE A 306 -6.35 21.76 -6.98
N LYS A 307 -6.45 21.65 -5.65
CA LYS A 307 -5.69 22.48 -4.71
C LYS A 307 -4.62 21.67 -3.99
N ILE A 308 -3.46 22.28 -3.79
CA ILE A 308 -2.42 21.80 -2.86
C ILE A 308 -2.27 22.85 -1.78
N ASN A 309 -2.42 22.47 -0.51
CA ASN A 309 -2.33 23.39 0.65
C ASN A 309 -3.21 24.65 0.49
N SER A 310 -4.42 24.49 -0.06
CA SER A 310 -5.40 25.54 -0.36
C SER A 310 -5.12 26.44 -1.58
N SER A 311 -4.03 26.22 -2.31
CA SER A 311 -3.69 26.95 -3.55
C SER A 311 -4.06 26.13 -4.79
N ASP A 312 -4.75 26.75 -5.75
CA ASP A 312 -5.10 26.11 -7.02
C ASP A 312 -3.86 25.89 -7.90
N ILE A 313 -3.74 24.69 -8.48
CA ILE A 313 -2.73 24.43 -9.50
C ILE A 313 -3.08 25.23 -10.76
N PRO A 314 -2.14 25.97 -11.37
CA PRO A 314 -2.39 26.69 -12.62
C PRO A 314 -2.87 25.77 -13.73
N ALA A 315 -3.93 26.18 -14.45
CA ALA A 315 -4.51 25.37 -15.53
C ALA A 315 -3.48 24.96 -16.59
N GLY A 316 -2.49 25.82 -16.88
CA GLY A 316 -1.41 25.53 -17.83
C GLY A 316 -0.47 24.38 -17.44
N ASN A 317 -0.53 23.90 -16.20
CA ASN A 317 0.27 22.75 -15.74
C ASN A 317 -0.39 21.41 -16.07
N PHE A 318 -1.67 21.42 -16.47
CA PHE A 318 -2.41 20.24 -16.88
C PHE A 318 -2.32 20.02 -18.39
N LYS A 319 -2.31 18.77 -18.80
CA LYS A 319 -2.36 18.35 -20.20
C LYS A 319 -3.41 17.27 -20.40
N SER A 320 -4.16 17.36 -21.49
CA SER A 320 -5.08 16.30 -21.92
C SER A 320 -4.30 15.08 -22.42
N GLY A 321 -4.42 13.96 -21.72
CA GLY A 321 -3.77 12.69 -22.09
C GLY A 321 -4.47 11.99 -23.24
N ASP A 322 -5.81 11.94 -23.18
CA ASP A 322 -6.66 11.32 -24.19
C ASP A 322 -8.10 11.85 -24.12
N ILE A 323 -8.86 11.63 -25.17
CA ILE A 323 -10.30 11.93 -25.21
C ILE A 323 -11.07 10.75 -25.79
N PHE A 324 -12.14 10.36 -25.13
CA PHE A 324 -12.93 9.19 -25.52
C PHE A 324 -14.41 9.47 -25.39
N VAL A 325 -15.17 8.99 -26.37
CA VAL A 325 -16.61 9.15 -26.40
C VAL A 325 -17.26 7.78 -26.47
N ASN A 326 -18.27 7.58 -25.61
CA ASN A 326 -19.17 6.45 -25.70
C ASN A 326 -20.61 6.89 -25.46
N GLU A 327 -21.48 6.63 -26.41
CA GLU A 327 -22.90 7.00 -26.36
C GLU A 327 -23.08 8.51 -26.16
N ASN A 328 -23.53 8.95 -24.99
CA ASN A 328 -23.69 10.36 -24.64
C ASN A 328 -22.65 10.84 -23.60
N LYS A 329 -21.62 10.03 -23.34
CA LYS A 329 -20.57 10.32 -22.36
C LYS A 329 -19.25 10.61 -23.05
N LEU A 330 -18.62 11.70 -22.61
CA LEU A 330 -17.31 12.15 -23.06
C LEU A 330 -16.33 12.16 -21.89
N TYR A 331 -15.22 11.47 -22.04
CA TYR A 331 -14.18 11.32 -21.02
C TYR A 331 -12.93 12.06 -21.50
N VAL A 332 -12.48 13.04 -20.71
CA VAL A 332 -11.22 13.76 -20.93
C VAL A 332 -10.24 13.33 -19.85
N LEU A 333 -9.20 12.60 -20.25
CA LEU A 333 -8.10 12.21 -19.36
C LEU A 333 -7.13 13.37 -19.24
N PHE A 334 -6.57 13.58 -18.05
CA PHE A 334 -5.51 14.56 -17.85
C PHE A 334 -4.37 14.03 -17.01
N SER A 335 -3.20 14.64 -17.19
CA SER A 335 -2.05 14.52 -16.32
C SER A 335 -1.47 15.90 -16.00
N ALA A 336 -0.85 16.01 -14.83
CA ALA A 336 -0.15 17.21 -14.38
C ALA A 336 1.09 16.81 -13.57
N PHE A 337 2.22 17.40 -13.92
CA PHE A 337 3.51 17.02 -13.37
C PHE A 337 4.29 18.27 -12.96
N SER A 338 4.84 18.28 -11.75
CA SER A 338 5.73 19.32 -11.24
C SER A 338 6.75 18.70 -10.29
N ASN A 339 8.02 19.06 -10.45
CA ASN A 339 9.07 18.76 -9.47
C ASN A 339 9.45 19.98 -8.62
N ASP A 340 8.75 21.11 -8.78
CA ASP A 340 9.03 22.33 -8.03
C ASP A 340 8.52 22.24 -6.59
N LEU A 341 9.45 22.33 -5.62
CA LEU A 341 9.13 22.29 -4.20
C LEU A 341 8.54 23.62 -3.68
N ILE A 342 8.75 24.74 -4.38
CA ILE A 342 8.26 26.07 -3.94
C ILE A 342 6.74 26.12 -4.01
N ASN A 343 6.17 25.59 -5.08
CA ASN A 343 4.72 25.60 -5.35
C ASN A 343 4.04 24.25 -5.06
N GLY A 344 4.80 23.30 -4.50
CA GLY A 344 4.37 21.93 -4.27
C GLY A 344 4.70 21.04 -5.47
N ALA A 345 5.44 19.96 -5.23
CA ALA A 345 5.78 18.98 -6.24
C ALA A 345 4.73 17.87 -6.30
N TYR A 346 4.39 17.38 -7.49
CA TYR A 346 3.31 16.44 -7.70
C TYR A 346 3.41 15.67 -9.03
N SER A 347 2.82 14.48 -9.06
CA SER A 347 2.51 13.69 -10.26
C SER A 347 1.06 13.26 -10.16
N LEU A 348 0.18 13.88 -10.93
CA LEU A 348 -1.27 13.72 -10.81
C LEU A 348 -1.87 13.30 -12.14
N GLY A 349 -2.96 12.54 -12.07
CA GLY A 349 -3.84 12.30 -13.21
C GLY A 349 -5.30 12.29 -12.81
N GLY A 350 -6.20 12.18 -13.78
CA GLY A 350 -7.62 12.05 -13.52
C GLY A 350 -8.49 12.09 -14.77
N ILE A 351 -9.81 12.01 -14.56
CA ILE A 351 -10.80 11.97 -15.64
C ILE A 351 -11.91 13.00 -15.37
N LEU A 352 -12.23 13.80 -16.39
CA LEU A 352 -13.43 14.62 -16.45
C LEU A 352 -14.45 13.94 -17.36
N GLU A 353 -15.56 13.49 -16.80
CA GLU A 353 -16.67 12.89 -17.54
C GLU A 353 -17.78 13.93 -17.75
N TYR A 354 -18.06 14.24 -19.00
CA TYR A 354 -19.17 15.09 -19.43
C TYR A 354 -20.30 14.22 -19.99
N THR A 355 -21.55 14.59 -19.69
CA THR A 355 -22.71 14.14 -20.48
C THR A 355 -22.98 15.18 -21.54
N TYR A 356 -23.24 14.77 -22.78
CA TYR A 356 -23.76 15.68 -23.81
C TYR A 356 -25.15 15.28 -24.28
N ASN A 357 -25.93 16.28 -24.68
CA ASN A 357 -27.29 16.10 -25.16
C ASN A 357 -27.36 15.92 -26.69
N ASP A 358 -28.56 15.72 -27.23
CA ASP A 358 -28.78 15.50 -28.66
C ASP A 358 -28.43 16.71 -29.54
N GLU A 359 -28.25 17.89 -28.95
CA GLU A 359 -27.77 19.11 -29.62
C GLU A 359 -26.26 19.33 -29.44
N GLY A 360 -25.55 18.47 -28.71
CA GLY A 360 -24.10 18.54 -28.48
C GLY A 360 -23.68 19.50 -27.36
N ASN A 361 -24.61 19.99 -26.54
CA ASN A 361 -24.29 20.77 -25.34
C ASN A 361 -23.73 19.86 -24.25
N LEU A 362 -22.77 20.38 -23.47
CA LEU A 362 -22.08 19.65 -22.40
C LEU A 362 -22.62 20.05 -21.02
N GLU A 363 -22.99 19.06 -20.21
CA GLU A 363 -23.30 19.22 -18.79
C GLU A 363 -22.03 19.39 -17.94
N PRO A 364 -22.12 19.90 -16.70
CA PRO A 364 -20.96 19.96 -15.80
C PRO A 364 -20.29 18.59 -15.60
N ALA A 365 -18.97 18.57 -15.59
CA ALA A 365 -18.22 17.32 -15.51
C ALA A 365 -18.33 16.64 -14.14
N ARG A 366 -18.49 15.31 -14.16
CA ARG A 366 -18.15 14.43 -13.04
C ARG A 366 -16.62 14.25 -12.99
N LYS A 367 -16.05 14.36 -11.78
CA LYS A 367 -14.60 14.27 -11.54
C LYS A 367 -14.27 12.89 -10.97
N LEU A 368 -13.40 12.14 -11.63
CA LEU A 368 -13.13 10.73 -11.30
C LEU A 368 -11.63 10.44 -11.19
N GLY A 369 -11.25 9.68 -10.15
CA GLY A 369 -9.89 9.18 -9.94
C GLY A 369 -8.86 10.19 -9.44
N PHE A 370 -9.29 11.29 -8.83
CA PHE A 370 -8.40 12.26 -8.21
C PHE A 370 -9.06 13.02 -7.07
N SER A 371 -8.25 13.42 -6.09
CA SER A 371 -8.64 14.30 -5.00
C SER A 371 -8.57 15.75 -5.45
N GLN A 372 -9.62 16.51 -5.17
CA GLN A 372 -9.71 17.94 -5.51
C GLN A 372 -8.95 18.83 -4.51
N SER A 373 -8.56 18.29 -3.36
CA SER A 373 -7.80 18.98 -2.33
C SER A 373 -6.79 18.02 -1.73
N LEU A 374 -5.52 18.37 -1.88
CA LEU A 374 -4.37 17.61 -1.42
C LEU A 374 -3.61 18.46 -0.39
N THR A 375 -3.03 17.78 0.59
CA THR A 375 -2.05 18.36 1.50
C THR A 375 -0.66 17.92 1.08
N ALA A 376 0.28 18.85 1.04
CA ALA A 376 1.69 18.53 0.95
C ALA A 376 2.32 18.52 2.35
N GLY A 377 3.22 17.57 2.60
CA GLY A 377 3.95 17.46 3.86
C GLY A 377 4.99 18.57 4.06
N MET A 378 5.82 18.43 5.09
CA MET A 378 6.97 19.33 5.29
C MET A 378 8.00 19.25 4.15
N ASP A 379 7.95 18.19 3.36
CA ASP A 379 8.74 17.99 2.14
C ASP A 379 8.22 18.79 0.94
N ASN A 380 7.09 19.49 1.05
CA ASN A 380 6.40 20.18 -0.04
C ASN A 380 6.06 19.26 -1.23
N ILE A 381 5.82 17.97 -0.98
CA ILE A 381 5.36 17.00 -1.98
C ILE A 381 3.91 16.65 -1.68
N ALA A 382 3.06 16.65 -2.72
CA ALA A 382 1.65 16.33 -2.56
C ALA A 382 1.45 14.87 -2.11
N ASN A 383 0.71 14.66 -1.02
CA ASN A 383 0.38 13.33 -0.52
C ASN A 383 -0.73 12.71 -1.39
N ILE A 384 -0.40 11.68 -2.16
CA ILE A 384 -1.32 10.99 -3.05
C ILE A 384 -1.68 9.63 -2.43
N ASP A 385 -2.99 9.38 -2.24
CA ASP A 385 -3.47 8.04 -1.93
C ASP A 385 -3.43 7.19 -3.20
N GLU A 386 -2.43 6.31 -3.26
CA GLU A 386 -2.17 5.41 -4.37
C GLU A 386 -3.37 4.48 -4.67
N ALA A 387 -4.20 4.14 -3.68
CA ALA A 387 -5.32 3.23 -3.90
C ALA A 387 -6.47 3.85 -4.72
N SER A 388 -6.62 5.18 -4.67
CA SER A 388 -7.79 5.88 -5.21
C SER A 388 -7.49 6.94 -6.27
N ASN A 389 -6.22 7.30 -6.48
CA ASN A 389 -5.83 8.39 -7.37
C ASN A 389 -4.85 7.95 -8.47
N PHE A 390 -4.99 8.53 -9.66
CA PHE A 390 -4.02 8.39 -10.76
C PHE A 390 -2.72 9.16 -10.47
N TYR A 391 -1.58 8.63 -10.93
CA TYR A 391 -0.30 9.35 -10.96
C TYR A 391 -0.08 10.09 -12.29
N GLY A 392 -0.75 9.66 -13.36
CA GLY A 392 -0.75 10.30 -14.67
C GLY A 392 -1.63 9.53 -15.65
N ALA A 393 -2.91 9.88 -15.75
CA ALA A 393 -3.85 9.22 -16.65
C ALA A 393 -3.46 9.52 -18.11
N ALA A 394 -2.85 8.54 -18.77
CA ALA A 394 -2.17 8.71 -20.04
C ALA A 394 -3.09 8.45 -21.23
N LYS A 395 -3.69 7.25 -21.30
CA LYS A 395 -4.43 6.82 -22.48
C LYS A 395 -5.53 5.81 -22.17
N ILE A 396 -6.62 5.80 -22.93
CA ILE A 396 -7.60 4.72 -22.89
C ILE A 396 -7.11 3.55 -23.73
N ILE A 397 -7.07 2.37 -23.12
CA ILE A 397 -6.45 1.17 -23.70
C ILE A 397 -7.46 0.07 -24.01
N GLY A 398 -8.69 0.20 -23.49
CA GLY A 398 -9.78 -0.73 -23.72
C GLY A 398 -11.09 -0.19 -23.17
N PHE A 399 -12.18 -0.81 -23.59
CA PHE A 399 -13.52 -0.61 -23.04
C PHE A 399 -14.31 -1.90 -23.19
N GLU A 400 -14.77 -2.50 -22.10
CA GLU A 400 -15.59 -3.71 -22.14
C GLU A 400 -16.47 -3.78 -20.90
N ASP A 401 -17.70 -4.30 -21.03
CA ASP A 401 -18.62 -4.50 -19.90
C ASP A 401 -18.76 -3.26 -19.00
N GLU A 402 -19.05 -2.11 -19.62
CA GLU A 402 -19.18 -0.82 -18.92
C GLU A 402 -17.91 -0.38 -18.17
N THR A 403 -16.76 -0.96 -18.49
CA THR A 403 -15.47 -0.64 -17.86
C THR A 403 -14.53 -0.03 -18.89
N ILE A 404 -14.03 1.17 -18.60
CA ILE A 404 -12.94 1.79 -19.35
C ILE A 404 -11.62 1.36 -18.70
N TYR A 405 -10.69 0.88 -19.51
CA TYR A 405 -9.32 0.58 -19.07
C TYR A 405 -8.42 1.75 -19.47
N ILE A 406 -7.65 2.26 -18.50
CA ILE A 406 -6.78 3.42 -18.67
C ILE A 406 -5.35 3.03 -18.31
N ALA A 407 -4.40 3.46 -19.13
CA ALA A 407 -2.99 3.50 -18.76
C ALA A 407 -2.74 4.63 -17.77
N ASP A 408 -2.32 4.29 -16.57
CA ASP A 408 -1.86 5.25 -15.57
C ASP A 408 -0.33 5.16 -15.47
N ASP A 409 0.32 6.22 -15.91
CA ASP A 409 1.76 6.31 -15.99
C ASP A 409 2.20 7.67 -15.43
N GLY A 410 2.89 7.62 -14.31
CA GLY A 410 3.45 8.79 -13.66
C GLY A 410 4.55 8.36 -12.71
N TYR A 411 4.78 9.11 -11.65
CA TYR A 411 5.85 8.77 -10.73
C TYR A 411 5.57 9.24 -9.31
N LYS A 412 6.10 8.47 -8.35
CA LYS A 412 6.20 8.91 -6.96
C LYS A 412 7.44 9.78 -6.82
N LEU A 413 7.28 10.88 -6.08
CA LEU A 413 8.32 11.86 -5.83
C LEU A 413 8.88 11.71 -4.41
N GLN A 414 10.15 12.07 -4.26
CA GLN A 414 10.85 12.22 -2.98
C GLN A 414 11.57 13.57 -2.91
N THR A 415 11.95 14.00 -1.71
CA THR A 415 12.72 15.23 -1.52
C THR A 415 14.10 15.13 -2.17
N GLY A 416 14.44 16.09 -3.03
CA GLY A 416 15.80 16.26 -3.56
C GLY A 416 16.46 17.54 -3.07
N THR A 417 17.66 17.82 -3.56
CA THR A 417 18.52 18.92 -3.04
C THR A 417 17.96 20.32 -3.34
N SER A 418 17.32 20.48 -4.51
CA SER A 418 16.78 21.77 -4.98
C SER A 418 15.38 21.67 -5.60
N HIS A 419 14.94 20.45 -5.92
CA HIS A 419 13.66 20.11 -6.50
C HIS A 419 13.31 18.68 -6.05
N ALA A 420 12.06 18.27 -6.20
CA ALA A 420 11.67 16.89 -5.96
C ALA A 420 12.31 15.97 -7.01
N GLU A 421 12.77 14.81 -6.58
CA GLU A 421 13.34 13.79 -7.46
C GLU A 421 12.36 12.62 -7.60
N VAL A 422 12.47 11.87 -8.70
CA VAL A 422 11.63 10.69 -8.91
C VAL A 422 12.12 9.56 -8.01
N GLU A 423 11.29 9.14 -7.04
CA GLU A 423 11.55 7.97 -6.20
C GLU A 423 11.36 6.69 -7.00
N LYS A 424 10.24 6.63 -7.75
CA LYS A 424 9.85 5.43 -8.49
C LYS A 424 8.83 5.78 -9.57
N ASN A 425 8.98 5.23 -10.76
CA ASN A 425 7.94 5.30 -11.78
C ASN A 425 6.75 4.41 -11.38
N LYS A 426 5.54 4.92 -11.62
CA LYS A 426 4.27 4.32 -11.22
C LYS A 426 3.49 3.94 -12.47
N ASN A 427 3.71 2.70 -12.91
CA ASN A 427 3.09 2.12 -14.10
C ASN A 427 1.96 1.18 -13.70
N ARG A 428 0.73 1.56 -14.04
CA ARG A 428 -0.48 0.84 -13.65
C ARG A 428 -1.52 0.84 -14.76
N ILE A 429 -2.40 -0.15 -14.73
CA ILE A 429 -3.65 -0.15 -15.49
C ILE A 429 -4.78 0.17 -14.52
N ALA A 430 -5.56 1.19 -14.81
CA ALA A 430 -6.75 1.53 -14.07
C ALA A 430 -7.99 0.97 -14.76
N SER A 431 -8.91 0.41 -13.97
CA SER A 431 -10.22 -0.05 -14.43
C SER A 431 -11.29 0.85 -13.83
N LEU A 432 -11.99 1.62 -14.67
CA LEU A 432 -13.08 2.52 -14.27
C LEU A 432 -14.41 1.94 -14.73
N ASN A 433 -15.27 1.56 -13.80
CA ASN A 433 -16.64 1.20 -14.11
C ASN A 433 -17.47 2.49 -14.35
N THR A 434 -18.00 2.66 -15.57
CA THR A 434 -18.64 3.91 -16.01
C THR A 434 -19.98 4.17 -15.31
N VAL A 435 -20.67 3.11 -14.89
CA VAL A 435 -21.96 3.21 -14.17
C VAL A 435 -21.75 3.62 -12.71
N SER A 436 -20.98 2.83 -11.95
CA SER A 436 -20.76 3.06 -10.52
C SER A 436 -19.73 4.16 -10.23
N GLY A 437 -18.82 4.45 -11.17
CA GLY A 437 -17.65 5.30 -10.94
C GLY A 437 -16.53 4.63 -10.13
N SER A 438 -16.63 3.33 -9.83
CA SER A 438 -15.62 2.59 -9.07
C SER A 438 -14.33 2.48 -9.87
N LEU A 439 -13.19 2.65 -9.19
CA LEU A 439 -11.87 2.68 -9.78
C LEU A 439 -10.95 1.70 -9.03
N SER A 440 -10.19 0.91 -9.79
CA SER A 440 -9.15 0.01 -9.26
C SER A 440 -7.88 0.09 -10.10
N PHE A 441 -6.73 -0.18 -9.49
CA PHE A 441 -5.43 -0.12 -10.16
C PHE A 441 -4.68 -1.46 -10.04
N GLU A 442 -4.08 -1.91 -11.14
CA GLU A 442 -3.20 -3.08 -11.20
C GLU A 442 -1.81 -2.65 -11.70
N PRO A 443 -0.70 -3.08 -11.08
CA PRO A 443 0.65 -2.73 -11.55
C PRO A 443 0.94 -3.38 -12.91
N THR A 444 1.77 -2.73 -13.73
CA THR A 444 2.21 -3.23 -15.03
C THR A 444 3.67 -2.88 -15.30
N GLU A 445 4.35 -3.69 -16.13
CA GLU A 445 5.71 -3.41 -16.61
C GLU A 445 5.71 -2.55 -17.89
N HIS A 446 4.52 -2.20 -18.40
CA HIS A 446 4.35 -1.45 -19.64
C HIS A 446 4.35 0.07 -19.41
N THR A 447 4.98 0.81 -20.33
CA THR A 447 5.33 2.24 -20.16
C THR A 447 4.74 3.12 -21.29
N TRP A 448 3.98 4.13 -20.90
CA TRP A 448 3.21 5.02 -21.76
C TRP A 448 3.79 6.42 -21.88
N PHE A 449 4.62 6.82 -20.92
CA PHE A 449 5.49 7.96 -20.98
C PHE A 449 6.96 7.51 -21.01
N GLU A 450 7.85 8.47 -21.19
CA GLU A 450 9.26 8.25 -20.89
C GLU A 450 9.44 8.12 -19.40
N GLU A 451 9.86 6.93 -18.99
CA GLU A 451 10.32 6.63 -17.64
C GLU A 451 11.30 7.72 -17.23
N LYS A 452 10.96 8.41 -16.15
CA LYS A 452 11.89 9.37 -15.59
C LYS A 452 13.06 8.60 -15.02
N GLN A 453 14.24 9.17 -15.15
CA GLN A 453 15.39 8.70 -14.41
C GLN A 453 14.98 8.71 -12.94
N GLU A 454 14.76 7.51 -12.40
CA GLU A 454 14.63 7.35 -10.96
C GLU A 454 15.91 7.92 -10.38
N ALA A 455 15.75 8.77 -9.38
CA ALA A 455 16.87 9.16 -8.55
C ALA A 455 17.63 7.87 -8.25
N ALA A 456 18.95 7.91 -8.40
CA ALA A 456 19.75 6.79 -7.92
C ALA A 456 19.21 6.49 -6.52
N PRO A 457 18.75 5.25 -6.23
CA PRO A 457 18.24 4.93 -4.92
C PRO A 457 19.24 5.53 -3.96
N PRO A 458 18.80 6.43 -3.05
CA PRO A 458 19.68 7.35 -2.33
C PRO A 458 20.90 6.55 -1.98
N THR A 459 22.07 6.93 -2.57
CA THR A 459 23.27 6.08 -2.72
C THR A 459 23.22 5.03 -1.65
N PRO A 460 22.95 3.73 -1.95
CA PRO A 460 22.41 2.81 -0.94
C PRO A 460 23.20 3.10 0.30
N PRO A 461 22.58 3.61 1.38
CA PRO A 461 23.34 4.06 2.53
C PRO A 461 24.26 2.90 2.79
N THR A 462 25.56 3.13 2.62
CA THR A 462 26.62 2.13 2.49
C THR A 462 26.17 0.87 3.21
N PRO A 463 25.91 -0.28 2.55
CA PRO A 463 24.88 -1.27 2.96
C PRO A 463 24.15 -0.99 4.29
N PRO A 464 22.82 -0.76 4.29
CA PRO A 464 22.19 0.24 5.16
C PRO A 464 23.05 0.60 6.36
N SER A 465 24.00 1.56 6.23
CA SER A 465 25.14 1.75 7.16
C SER A 465 24.70 1.32 8.53
N PRO A 466 25.13 0.12 8.95
CA PRO A 466 24.34 -0.79 9.76
C PRO A 466 23.77 0.01 10.90
N GLY A 467 22.48 0.36 10.75
CA GLY A 467 21.92 1.53 11.43
C GLY A 467 22.47 1.60 12.84
N LYS A 468 23.09 2.72 13.17
CA LYS A 468 23.99 2.74 14.32
C LYS A 468 23.24 2.31 15.57
N MET A 469 23.90 1.47 16.36
CA MET A 469 23.35 0.89 17.58
C MET A 469 24.04 1.54 18.76
N ILE A 470 23.35 1.56 19.90
CA ILE A 470 23.91 2.11 21.13
C ILE A 470 24.27 0.97 22.09
N VAL A 471 25.56 0.84 22.38
CA VAL A 471 26.07 -0.10 23.39
C VAL A 471 26.77 0.66 24.51
N TRP A 472 27.02 0.01 25.65
CA TRP A 472 27.71 0.67 26.75
C TRP A 472 28.64 -0.27 27.50
N THR A 473 29.62 0.36 28.15
CA THR A 473 30.59 -0.27 29.04
C THR A 473 30.69 0.56 30.31
N LYS A 474 30.87 -0.12 31.44
CA LYS A 474 31.02 0.52 32.76
C LYS A 474 32.22 1.48 32.77
N ASN A 475 32.02 2.68 33.31
CA ASN A 475 33.07 3.71 33.40
C ASN A 475 33.69 3.72 34.82
N GLY A 476 34.64 2.83 35.05
CA GLY A 476 35.30 2.69 36.35
C GLY A 476 34.30 2.33 37.45
N THR A 477 34.24 3.14 38.51
CA THR A 477 33.32 2.94 39.65
C THR A 477 31.98 3.68 39.50
N THR A 478 31.79 4.51 38.47
CA THR A 478 30.62 5.39 38.34
C THR A 478 30.05 5.42 36.92
N GLY A 479 28.83 4.92 36.76
CA GLY A 479 28.05 5.05 35.53
C GLY A 479 28.64 4.30 34.34
N TYR A 480 28.18 4.71 33.15
CA TYR A 480 28.51 4.05 31.89
C TYR A 480 29.07 5.02 30.85
N ASN A 481 29.81 4.47 29.90
CA ASN A 481 30.14 5.13 28.65
C ASN A 481 29.28 4.48 27.57
N PHE A 482 28.52 5.29 26.83
CA PHE A 482 27.76 4.82 25.67
C PHE A 482 28.56 5.06 24.41
N TYR A 483 28.56 4.06 23.54
CA TYR A 483 29.26 4.05 22.28
C TYR A 483 28.25 3.83 21.17
N GLU A 484 28.50 4.49 20.06
CA GLU A 484 27.81 4.26 18.82
C GLU A 484 28.60 3.22 18.02
N VAL A 485 27.95 2.11 17.68
CA VAL A 485 28.55 0.97 16.99
C VAL A 485 27.72 0.54 15.79
N THR A 486 28.29 -0.34 14.99
CA THR A 486 27.74 -0.81 13.72
C THR A 486 27.65 -2.33 13.73
N ASP A 487 26.87 -2.90 12.81
CA ASP A 487 26.80 -4.36 12.63
C ASP A 487 28.14 -4.94 12.12
N GLU A 488 28.88 -4.20 11.29
CA GLU A 488 30.23 -4.61 10.87
C GLU A 488 31.29 -4.43 11.95
N ASP A 489 31.11 -3.48 12.87
CA ASP A 489 32.03 -3.23 13.99
C ASP A 489 31.28 -3.01 15.31
N PRO A 490 30.80 -4.11 15.93
CA PRO A 490 29.96 -4.10 17.14
C PRO A 490 30.75 -3.84 18.43
N ASN A 491 32.03 -3.52 18.35
CA ASN A 491 32.93 -3.37 19.50
C ASN A 491 33.13 -1.91 19.90
N THR A 492 33.50 -1.69 21.15
CA THR A 492 33.81 -0.39 21.76
C THR A 492 35.30 -0.07 21.73
N SER A 493 36.17 -1.09 21.59
CA SER A 493 37.62 -0.92 21.49
C SER A 493 38.03 0.05 20.38
N GLY A 494 38.83 1.04 20.73
CA GLY A 494 39.32 2.06 19.79
C GLY A 494 38.32 3.16 19.43
N LYS A 495 37.07 3.11 19.94
CA LYS A 495 36.05 4.14 19.74
C LYS A 495 36.02 5.16 20.89
N THR A 496 35.67 6.40 20.58
CA THR A 496 35.37 7.44 21.59
C THR A 496 33.92 7.29 22.04
N PRO A 497 33.62 7.34 23.35
CA PRO A 497 32.24 7.34 23.83
C PRO A 497 31.45 8.51 23.25
N LEU A 498 30.24 8.24 22.74
CA LEU A 498 29.25 9.25 22.41
C LEU A 498 28.75 9.95 23.68
N ILE A 499 28.49 9.17 24.73
CA ILE A 499 28.01 9.65 26.00
C ILE A 499 28.97 9.22 27.09
N THR A 500 29.59 10.19 27.76
CA THR A 500 30.47 9.93 28.89
C THR A 500 30.20 10.91 30.03
N GLY A 501 30.25 10.40 31.25
CA GLY A 501 30.15 11.21 32.46
C GLY A 501 31.48 11.83 32.86
N SER A 502 31.40 12.84 33.72
CA SER A 502 32.53 13.30 34.55
C SER A 502 32.26 12.89 35.99
N GLY A 503 33.28 12.69 36.84
CA GLY A 503 33.18 11.91 38.09
C GLY A 503 31.98 12.18 39.02
N THR A 504 31.37 13.38 38.99
CA THR A 504 30.16 13.70 39.78
C THR A 504 28.84 13.64 39.01
N THR A 505 28.85 13.57 37.67
CA THR A 505 27.66 13.48 36.83
C THR A 505 27.85 12.46 35.71
N TYR A 506 27.09 11.37 35.74
CA TYR A 506 27.31 10.22 34.85
C TYR A 506 25.99 9.57 34.40
N PRO A 507 25.96 8.97 33.19
CA PRO A 507 24.78 8.28 32.69
C PRO A 507 24.64 6.89 33.32
N LEU A 508 23.40 6.42 33.37
CA LEU A 508 23.00 5.08 33.77
C LEU A 508 22.55 4.28 32.55
N ASP A 509 22.45 2.96 32.70
CA ASP A 509 21.93 1.99 31.74
C ASP A 509 20.38 1.93 31.69
N VAL A 510 19.74 3.03 32.09
CA VAL A 510 18.30 3.23 32.02
C VAL A 510 18.04 4.22 30.89
N CYS A 511 17.57 3.70 29.76
CA CYS A 511 17.34 4.46 28.56
C CYS A 511 16.07 4.00 27.82
N SER A 512 15.61 4.83 26.88
CA SER A 512 14.50 4.52 25.99
C SER A 512 14.62 5.31 24.68
N PHE A 513 13.90 4.86 23.66
CA PHE A 513 13.80 5.53 22.37
C PHE A 513 12.39 6.08 22.17
N ASP A 514 12.27 7.23 21.51
CA ASP A 514 10.98 7.68 20.98
C ASP A 514 10.72 7.15 19.56
N LYS A 515 9.51 7.41 19.04
CA LYS A 515 9.10 6.96 17.70
C LYS A 515 9.98 7.49 16.56
N ASP A 516 10.71 8.59 16.80
CA ASP A 516 11.59 9.24 15.83
C ASP A 516 13.04 8.77 15.98
N GLY A 517 13.31 7.84 16.90
CA GLY A 517 14.62 7.27 17.15
C GLY A 517 15.52 8.10 18.07
N ASN A 518 15.02 9.17 18.70
CA ASN A 518 15.84 9.92 19.67
C ASN A 518 16.07 9.09 20.93
N LEU A 519 17.28 9.15 21.47
CA LEU A 519 17.69 8.41 22.66
C LEU A 519 17.50 9.26 23.92
N TYR A 520 16.91 8.68 24.95
CA TYR A 520 16.75 9.30 26.26
C TYR A 520 17.52 8.46 27.27
N VAL A 521 18.43 9.09 28.01
CA VAL A 521 19.29 8.41 28.98
C VAL A 521 19.12 9.04 30.35
N VAL A 522 18.95 8.22 31.38
CA VAL A 522 18.97 8.69 32.78
C VAL A 522 20.40 8.99 33.19
N TRP A 523 20.59 10.12 33.85
CA TRP A 523 21.84 10.56 34.44
C TRP A 523 21.69 10.73 35.94
N LYS A 524 22.76 10.42 36.67
CA LYS A 524 22.89 10.73 38.09
C LYS A 524 23.87 11.89 38.27
N ASN A 525 23.48 12.87 39.06
CA ASN A 525 24.34 13.94 39.54
C ASN A 525 24.56 13.77 41.04
N ASN A 526 25.76 13.30 41.43
CA ASN A 526 26.17 13.07 42.80
C ASN A 526 26.32 14.35 43.62
N ASN A 527 26.59 15.51 43.02
CA ASN A 527 26.76 16.76 43.78
C ASN A 527 25.47 17.14 44.51
N ASN A 528 24.33 16.90 43.87
CA ASN A 528 23.02 17.29 44.39
C ASN A 528 22.10 16.07 44.63
N ASN A 529 22.65 14.86 44.51
CA ASN A 529 21.93 13.58 44.57
C ASN A 529 20.63 13.56 43.75
N LYS A 530 20.71 14.01 42.50
CA LYS A 530 19.56 14.13 41.58
C LYS A 530 19.65 13.15 40.43
N TYR A 531 18.50 12.77 39.89
CA TYR A 531 18.38 12.07 38.62
C TYR A 531 17.76 12.98 37.55
N GLU A 532 18.28 12.92 36.34
CA GLU A 532 17.80 13.69 35.20
C GLU A 532 17.71 12.81 33.95
N VAL A 533 16.80 13.09 33.03
CA VAL A 533 16.74 12.45 31.72
C VAL A 533 17.30 13.42 30.70
N ARG A 534 18.29 12.99 29.91
CA ARG A 534 18.86 13.76 28.80
C ARG A 534 18.44 13.16 27.46
N ARG A 535 17.99 14.03 26.55
CA ARG A 535 17.62 13.65 25.18
C ARG A 535 18.79 13.89 24.22
N TYR A 536 19.08 12.88 23.41
CA TYR A 536 20.05 12.87 22.33
C TYR A 536 19.29 12.74 21.02
N LEU A 537 19.39 13.77 20.19
CA LEU A 537 18.64 13.83 18.93
C LEU A 537 19.26 12.90 17.90
N TRP A 538 18.44 12.10 17.25
CA TRP A 538 18.84 11.37 16.06
C TRP A 538 18.92 12.35 14.89
N LEU A 539 20.11 12.51 14.32
CA LEU A 539 20.37 13.40 13.19
C LEU A 539 20.46 12.57 11.92
N ASN A 540 19.43 12.67 11.07
CA ASN A 540 19.34 11.92 9.81
C ASN A 540 20.50 12.23 8.84
N ASP A 541 20.96 13.48 8.82
CA ASP A 541 22.08 13.95 7.98
C ASP A 541 23.45 13.43 8.45
N GLN A 542 23.63 13.21 9.75
CA GLN A 542 24.87 12.68 10.34
C GLN A 542 24.81 11.16 10.58
N ASN A 543 23.66 10.54 10.33
CA ASN A 543 23.35 9.14 10.64
C ASN A 543 23.81 8.77 12.04
N GLY A 544 23.50 9.58 13.05
CA GLY A 544 24.01 9.41 14.41
C GLY A 544 23.41 10.39 15.39
N TYR A 545 23.81 10.28 16.65
CA TYR A 545 23.26 11.13 17.70
C TYR A 545 24.04 12.43 17.88
N ALA A 546 23.32 13.55 17.98
CA ALA A 546 23.88 14.79 18.48
C ALA A 546 24.24 14.68 19.96
N ASN A 547 25.15 15.54 20.43
CA ASN A 547 25.33 15.77 21.86
C ASN A 547 24.01 16.19 22.52
N ALA A 548 23.84 15.88 23.81
CA ALA A 548 22.59 16.17 24.52
C ALA A 548 22.19 17.65 24.39
N HIS A 549 21.02 17.90 23.80
CA HIS A 549 20.51 19.26 23.62
C HIS A 549 19.64 19.72 24.79
N THR A 550 18.95 18.80 25.47
CA THR A 550 17.89 19.12 26.44
C THR A 550 17.82 18.09 27.56
N LYS A 551 17.41 18.53 28.76
CA LYS A 551 17.31 17.66 29.94
C LYS A 551 16.17 18.05 30.86
N ILE A 552 15.68 17.09 31.63
CA ILE A 552 14.64 17.28 32.66
C ILE A 552 15.10 16.66 33.98
N GLU A 553 14.86 17.33 35.10
CA GLU A 553 15.17 16.79 36.43
C GLU A 553 13.99 15.95 36.93
N LEU A 554 14.19 14.66 37.17
CA LEU A 554 13.13 13.75 37.63
C LEU A 554 12.64 14.13 39.02
N LYS A 555 11.35 13.89 39.29
CA LYS A 555 10.71 14.19 40.56
C LYS A 555 10.29 12.94 41.32
N ASP A 556 10.06 13.06 42.61
CA ASP A 556 9.29 12.09 43.38
C ASP A 556 7.80 12.43 43.36
N LYS A 557 6.98 11.59 44.01
CA LYS A 557 5.52 11.73 44.13
C LYS A 557 5.08 13.07 44.74
N ASP A 558 5.94 13.68 45.55
CA ASP A 558 5.68 14.94 46.24
C ASP A 558 6.22 16.15 45.44
N GLY A 559 6.80 15.91 44.25
CA GLY A 559 7.33 16.95 43.36
C GLY A 559 8.74 17.42 43.73
N PHE A 560 9.43 16.78 44.67
CA PHE A 560 10.83 17.06 44.98
C PHE A 560 11.76 16.36 44.01
N ASN A 561 13.04 16.74 43.98
CA ASN A 561 14.01 16.07 43.11
C ASN A 561 14.16 14.62 43.52
N LEU A 562 14.06 13.72 42.54
CA LEU A 562 14.20 12.31 42.75
C LEU A 562 15.61 12.00 43.29
N SER A 563 15.68 11.30 44.43
CA SER A 563 16.92 10.92 45.10
C SER A 563 17.21 9.41 45.04
N THR A 564 16.34 8.66 44.38
CA THR A 564 16.42 7.20 44.21
C THR A 564 16.51 6.85 42.73
N GLU A 565 17.32 5.85 42.41
CA GLU A 565 17.53 5.44 41.02
C GLU A 565 16.23 4.97 40.34
N PRO A 566 15.83 5.58 39.21
CA PRO A 566 14.69 5.10 38.44
C PRO A 566 15.02 3.75 37.80
N LYS A 567 14.03 2.86 37.70
CA LYS A 567 14.21 1.49 37.20
C LYS A 567 13.94 1.33 35.71
N ALA A 568 13.02 2.12 35.18
CA ALA A 568 12.67 2.13 33.77
C ALA A 568 12.16 3.52 33.39
N ILE A 569 12.33 3.87 32.12
CA ILE A 569 11.70 5.03 31.50
C ILE A 569 11.02 4.60 30.19
N SER A 570 10.02 5.36 29.74
CA SER A 570 9.43 5.20 28.41
C SER A 570 8.97 6.55 27.87
N ILE A 571 9.12 6.75 26.57
CA ILE A 571 8.75 7.98 25.89
C ILE A 571 7.58 7.73 24.93
N TYR A 572 6.55 8.56 25.03
CA TYR A 572 5.48 8.62 24.06
C TYR A 572 5.45 10.00 23.41
N LEU A 573 5.42 10.02 22.07
CA LEU A 573 5.20 11.23 21.29
C LEU A 573 3.84 11.13 20.58
N SER A 574 2.95 12.09 20.83
CA SER A 574 1.66 12.16 20.14
C SER A 574 1.84 12.51 18.65
N ALA A 575 0.85 12.17 17.81
CA ALA A 575 0.68 12.80 16.50
C ALA A 575 0.26 14.29 16.68
N ALA A 576 0.43 15.12 15.64
CA ALA A 576 0.29 16.58 15.72
C ALA A 576 -1.01 17.03 16.44
N GLY A 577 -0.86 17.80 17.52
CA GLY A 577 -1.96 18.38 18.31
C GLY A 577 -2.24 17.75 19.69
N GLY A 578 -1.65 16.60 20.02
CA GLY A 578 -1.81 15.94 21.34
C GLY A 578 -0.59 16.04 22.27
N ASP A 579 -0.76 15.61 23.52
CA ASP A 579 0.27 15.62 24.57
C ASP A 579 1.30 14.49 24.41
N SER A 580 2.56 14.80 24.69
CA SER A 580 3.67 13.86 24.75
C SER A 580 4.12 13.60 26.19
N TYR A 581 4.68 12.43 26.46
CA TYR A 581 4.96 11.97 27.83
C TYR A 581 6.32 11.30 27.99
N CYS A 582 6.95 11.51 29.15
CA CYS A 582 8.09 10.74 29.64
C CYS A 582 7.67 10.07 30.94
N TYR A 583 7.41 8.76 30.89
CA TYR A 583 7.07 7.94 32.04
C TYR A 583 8.33 7.39 32.69
N TYR A 584 8.32 7.25 34.01
CA TYR A 584 9.41 6.64 34.75
C TYR A 584 8.91 5.92 36.00
N VAL A 585 9.64 4.87 36.39
CA VAL A 585 9.39 4.13 37.62
C VAL A 585 10.49 4.41 38.62
N TYR A 586 10.13 4.66 39.87
CA TYR A 586 11.07 4.70 40.97
C TYR A 586 10.48 4.02 42.22
N LYS A 587 11.37 3.68 43.16
CA LYS A 587 11.02 3.12 44.47
C LYS A 587 11.23 4.18 45.54
N ASP A 588 10.19 4.49 46.31
CA ASP A 588 10.25 5.49 47.37
C ASP A 588 10.91 4.96 48.66
N ALA A 589 11.08 5.85 49.64
CA ALA A 589 11.68 5.49 50.94
C ALA A 589 10.83 4.50 51.75
N ALA A 590 9.50 4.50 51.55
CA ALA A 590 8.56 3.54 52.15
C ALA A 590 8.57 2.18 51.45
N LYS A 591 9.39 2.03 50.40
CA LYS A 591 9.57 0.85 49.54
C LYS A 591 8.42 0.58 48.57
N ASP A 592 7.52 1.54 48.39
CA ASP A 592 6.48 1.51 47.38
C ASP A 592 7.07 1.89 46.00
N ASN A 593 6.60 1.24 44.93
CA ASN A 593 6.96 1.63 43.57
C ASN A 593 5.91 2.60 43.01
N TYR A 594 6.36 3.64 42.33
CA TYR A 594 5.50 4.61 41.66
C TYR A 594 5.83 4.70 40.18
N ILE A 595 4.80 4.82 39.36
CA ILE A 595 4.91 5.28 37.98
C ILE A 595 4.45 6.74 37.95
N LEU A 596 5.36 7.61 37.51
CA LEU A 596 5.14 9.04 37.36
C LEU A 596 5.43 9.45 35.92
N ARG A 597 5.09 10.70 35.56
CA ARG A 597 5.43 11.24 34.23
C ARG A 597 5.72 12.74 34.19
N PHE A 598 6.38 13.13 33.11
CA PHE A 598 6.37 14.51 32.60
C PHE A 598 5.49 14.59 31.35
N LYS A 599 4.89 15.76 31.13
CA LYS A 599 4.01 16.06 29.99
C LYS A 599 4.47 17.33 29.27
N TRP A 600 4.44 17.35 27.93
CA TRP A 600 4.65 18.55 27.11
C TRP A 600 3.74 18.58 25.89
N ASP A 601 3.48 19.79 25.37
CA ASP A 601 2.73 19.98 24.12
C ASP A 601 3.62 19.73 22.89
N ASN A 602 2.97 19.31 21.80
CA ASN A 602 3.64 19.07 20.52
C ASN A 602 3.81 20.33 19.67
N GLU A 603 3.20 21.47 20.02
CA GLU A 603 3.39 22.73 19.28
C GLU A 603 4.80 23.29 19.49
N SER A 604 5.36 23.13 20.69
CA SER A 604 6.73 23.55 21.00
C SER A 604 7.81 22.54 20.59
N GLN A 605 7.45 21.26 20.40
CA GLN A 605 8.38 20.12 20.20
C GLN A 605 9.54 20.10 21.22
N ASN A 606 9.36 20.75 22.37
CA ASN A 606 10.48 21.10 23.24
C ASN A 606 10.46 20.25 24.49
N PHE A 607 11.34 19.25 24.57
CA PHE A 607 11.49 18.44 25.78
C PHE A 607 11.82 19.29 27.04
N LEU A 608 12.41 20.48 26.87
CA LEU A 608 12.66 21.43 27.96
C LEU A 608 11.38 22.07 28.52
N SER A 609 10.30 22.17 27.73
CA SER A 609 9.03 22.74 28.21
C SER A 609 8.21 21.73 29.01
N SER A 610 8.71 20.50 29.17
CA SER A 610 8.00 19.47 29.89
C SER A 610 7.82 19.79 31.37
N ASN A 611 6.60 19.56 31.83
CA ASN A 611 6.19 19.81 33.20
C ASN A 611 5.92 18.50 33.91
N PHE A 612 6.28 18.45 35.19
CA PHE A 612 5.95 17.32 36.04
C PHE A 612 4.42 17.25 36.18
N ASP A 613 3.83 16.12 35.77
CA ASP A 613 2.39 15.90 35.86
C ASP A 613 2.08 15.29 37.23
N ASN A 614 1.84 16.16 38.21
CA ASN A 614 1.51 15.73 39.57
C ASN A 614 0.14 15.03 39.68
N VAL A 615 -0.70 15.08 38.64
CA VAL A 615 -2.00 14.40 38.59
C VAL A 615 -1.82 12.93 38.22
N TYR A 616 -0.83 12.61 37.37
CA TYR A 616 -0.54 11.24 37.00
C TYR A 616 0.45 10.59 37.98
N GLN A 617 -0.09 9.88 38.96
CA GLN A 617 0.70 9.08 39.89
C GLN A 617 0.07 7.71 40.09
N LYS A 618 0.78 6.65 39.66
CA LYS A 618 0.34 5.28 39.92
C LYS A 618 1.20 4.63 40.99
N LYS A 619 0.63 4.50 42.19
CA LYS A 619 1.20 3.67 43.25
C LYS A 619 1.02 2.19 42.91
N LEU A 620 2.11 1.43 42.99
CA LEU A 620 2.14 -0.02 42.80
C LEU A 620 2.35 -0.67 44.17
N ALA A 621 1.26 -0.86 44.90
CA ALA A 621 1.26 -1.55 46.19
C ALA A 621 0.20 -2.65 46.21
N ASP A 622 0.40 -3.63 47.08
CA ASP A 622 -0.64 -4.58 47.46
C ASP A 622 -1.48 -3.96 48.59
N GLU A 623 -2.73 -3.58 48.30
CA GLU A 623 -3.61 -2.95 49.28
C GLU A 623 -4.21 -3.99 50.26
N GLU A 624 -4.21 -5.27 49.90
CA GLU A 624 -4.80 -6.35 50.70
C GLU A 624 -3.80 -6.97 51.69
N ILE A 625 -2.50 -6.94 51.38
CA ILE A 625 -1.44 -7.52 52.23
C ILE A 625 -0.38 -6.44 52.56
N PRO A 626 -0.46 -5.81 53.75
CA PRO A 626 0.51 -4.83 54.19
C PRO A 626 1.94 -5.39 54.20
N GLY A 627 2.85 -4.75 53.46
CA GLY A 627 4.28 -5.12 53.41
C GLY A 627 4.70 -5.96 52.20
N LYS A 628 3.78 -6.31 51.29
CA LYS A 628 4.10 -7.05 50.06
C LYS A 628 4.39 -6.09 48.90
N GLU A 629 5.63 -6.12 48.40
CA GLU A 629 6.11 -5.19 47.38
C GLU A 629 5.75 -5.65 45.96
N LYS A 630 4.94 -4.88 45.22
CA LYS A 630 4.80 -5.01 43.76
C LYS A 630 5.91 -4.21 43.08
N LYS A 631 6.62 -4.83 42.13
CA LYS A 631 7.77 -4.21 41.43
C LYS A 631 7.42 -3.94 39.98
N CYS A 632 7.96 -2.85 39.43
CA CYS A 632 7.92 -2.59 38.00
C CYS A 632 9.33 -2.43 37.45
N THR A 633 9.62 -3.13 36.36
CA THR A 633 10.99 -3.28 35.83
C THR A 633 11.15 -2.78 34.39
N ALA A 634 10.06 -2.64 33.65
CA ALA A 634 10.05 -2.15 32.27
C ALA A 634 8.75 -1.37 31.98
N LEU A 635 8.83 -0.40 31.07
CA LEU A 635 7.72 0.42 30.60
C LEU A 635 7.76 0.50 29.08
N ALA A 636 6.59 0.58 28.44
CA ALA A 636 6.45 0.97 27.05
C ALA A 636 5.15 1.77 26.87
N ALA A 637 5.11 2.72 25.95
CA ALA A 637 3.92 3.55 25.74
C ALA A 637 3.65 3.78 24.25
N ASN A 638 2.38 3.84 23.88
CA ASN A 638 1.90 4.20 22.54
C ASN A 638 0.63 5.05 22.68
N SER A 639 -0.10 5.27 21.58
CA SER A 639 -1.35 6.04 21.57
C SER A 639 -2.48 5.42 22.39
N ASP A 640 -2.41 4.13 22.70
CA ASP A 640 -3.40 3.42 23.51
C ASP A 640 -3.14 3.52 25.02
N GLY A 641 -1.99 4.07 25.43
CA GLY A 641 -1.64 4.23 26.83
C GLY A 641 -0.25 3.71 27.19
N LEU A 642 -0.07 3.43 28.49
CA LEU A 642 1.15 2.93 29.11
C LEU A 642 1.02 1.44 29.44
N PHE A 643 2.06 0.67 29.12
CA PHE A 643 2.21 -0.73 29.46
C PHE A 643 3.35 -0.87 30.46
N ALA A 644 3.07 -1.49 31.62
CA ALA A 644 4.03 -1.66 32.69
C ALA A 644 4.16 -3.14 33.07
N SER A 645 5.39 -3.63 33.22
CA SER A 645 5.62 -4.94 33.82
C SER A 645 5.39 -4.87 35.32
N ILE A 646 4.51 -5.70 35.86
CA ILE A 646 4.24 -5.81 37.28
C ILE A 646 4.66 -7.20 37.73
N ILE A 647 5.60 -7.25 38.66
CA ILE A 647 6.05 -8.47 39.31
C ILE A 647 5.42 -8.51 40.69
N ASP A 648 4.59 -9.52 40.91
CA ASP A 648 4.03 -9.87 42.21
C ASP A 648 4.78 -11.09 42.74
N GLU A 649 5.65 -10.87 43.72
CA GLU A 649 6.45 -11.93 44.34
C GLU A 649 5.70 -12.41 45.61
N THR A 650 5.33 -13.69 45.65
CA THR A 650 4.88 -14.35 46.89
C THR A 650 5.97 -15.31 47.39
N ASP A 651 5.82 -15.82 48.61
CA ASP A 651 6.76 -16.83 49.14
C ASP A 651 6.85 -18.10 48.26
N ASN A 652 5.82 -18.36 47.43
CA ASN A 652 5.67 -19.60 46.66
C ASN A 652 5.50 -19.41 45.13
N SER A 653 5.32 -18.18 44.63
CA SER A 653 5.10 -17.91 43.19
C SER A 653 5.69 -16.57 42.74
N TYR A 654 6.08 -16.52 41.47
CA TYR A 654 6.35 -15.29 40.74
C TYR A 654 5.28 -15.11 39.65
N ASP A 655 4.48 -14.06 39.76
CA ASP A 655 3.54 -13.69 38.70
C ASP A 655 4.01 -12.40 38.04
N ILE A 656 4.32 -12.49 36.73
CA ILE A 656 4.69 -11.36 35.90
C ILE A 656 3.52 -11.03 35.00
N THR A 657 2.97 -9.83 35.17
CA THR A 657 1.80 -9.34 34.46
C THR A 657 2.13 -8.04 33.74
N ILE A 658 1.71 -7.87 32.49
CA ILE A 658 1.68 -6.55 31.87
C ILE A 658 0.35 -5.89 32.23
N LYS A 659 0.41 -4.73 32.88
CA LYS A 659 -0.75 -3.86 33.10
C LYS A 659 -0.79 -2.75 32.07
N LYS A 660 -1.96 -2.53 31.50
CA LYS A 660 -2.26 -1.39 30.62
C LYS A 660 -2.98 -0.31 31.42
N TYR A 661 -2.42 0.89 31.36
CA TYR A 661 -3.00 2.11 31.93
C TYR A 661 -3.31 3.10 30.81
N SER A 662 -4.45 3.76 30.88
CA SER A 662 -4.76 4.88 29.99
C SER A 662 -3.75 6.03 30.18
N HIS A 663 -3.70 6.97 29.24
CA HIS A 663 -2.98 8.24 29.46
C HIS A 663 -3.59 9.10 30.58
N THR A 664 -4.75 8.75 31.14
CA THR A 664 -5.29 9.40 32.35
C THR A 664 -4.92 8.65 33.63
N GLY A 665 -4.24 7.49 33.52
CA GLY A 665 -3.79 6.69 34.67
C GLY A 665 -4.82 5.67 35.16
N THR A 666 -5.87 5.44 34.37
CA THR A 666 -6.92 4.46 34.68
C THR A 666 -6.45 3.05 34.35
N ASP A 667 -6.74 2.08 35.22
CA ASP A 667 -6.45 0.67 34.97
C ASP A 667 -7.43 0.14 33.93
N GLU A 668 -6.93 -0.27 32.77
CA GLU A 668 -7.79 -0.72 31.68
C GLU A 668 -7.87 -2.24 31.59
N SER A 669 -6.71 -2.91 31.60
CA SER A 669 -6.62 -4.36 31.44
C SER A 669 -5.25 -4.88 31.82
N SER A 670 -5.11 -6.21 31.90
CA SER A 670 -3.85 -6.85 32.22
C SER A 670 -3.70 -8.23 31.58
N LYS A 671 -2.47 -8.61 31.23
CA LYS A 671 -2.11 -9.92 30.68
C LYS A 671 -1.03 -10.57 31.54
N GLN A 672 -1.30 -11.75 32.08
CA GLN A 672 -0.26 -12.58 32.72
C GLN A 672 0.67 -13.12 31.63
N ILE A 673 1.97 -12.90 31.79
CA ILE A 673 3.02 -13.30 30.83
C ILE A 673 3.72 -14.56 31.29
N ILE A 674 4.08 -14.60 32.57
CA ILE A 674 4.78 -15.72 33.18
C ILE A 674 4.16 -15.99 34.54
N SER A 675 3.87 -17.27 34.79
CA SER A 675 3.50 -17.79 36.10
C SER A 675 4.35 -19.02 36.36
N ASP A 676 5.26 -18.90 37.33
CA ASP A 676 6.23 -19.94 37.66
C ASP A 676 6.27 -20.11 39.19
N PRO A 677 6.22 -21.34 39.74
CA PRO A 677 6.46 -21.56 41.16
C PRO A 677 7.82 -21.01 41.56
N ALA A 678 7.83 -20.09 42.54
CA ALA A 678 9.07 -19.52 43.03
C ALA A 678 9.95 -20.60 43.66
N SER A 679 11.13 -20.86 43.10
CA SER A 679 12.14 -21.66 43.79
C SER A 679 12.98 -20.76 44.70
N SER A 680 12.70 -20.81 46.00
CA SER A 680 13.62 -20.31 47.04
C SER A 680 14.95 -21.06 47.07
N GLY A 681 15.10 -22.13 46.28
CA GLY A 681 16.27 -22.99 46.22
C GLY A 681 16.38 -23.92 47.44
N GLY A 682 15.28 -24.31 48.09
CA GLY A 682 15.21 -25.11 49.33
C GLY A 682 16.44 -25.98 49.66
N GLY A 683 17.38 -25.42 50.44
CA GLY A 683 18.63 -26.06 50.86
C GLY A 683 19.72 -26.22 49.78
N ASN A 684 19.39 -26.10 48.49
CA ASN A 684 20.32 -26.12 47.36
C ASN A 684 20.27 -24.79 46.57
N PRO A 685 21.21 -23.86 46.85
CA PRO A 685 21.31 -22.57 46.17
C PRO A 685 21.44 -22.61 44.64
N ASP A 686 21.85 -23.74 44.04
CA ASP A 686 21.90 -23.90 42.57
C ASP A 686 20.51 -23.99 41.94
N LYS A 687 19.50 -24.39 42.70
CA LYS A 687 18.10 -24.47 42.23
C LYS A 687 17.35 -23.15 42.34
N TYR A 688 17.96 -22.13 42.95
CA TYR A 688 17.35 -20.79 42.99
C TYR A 688 17.18 -20.28 41.57
N HIS A 689 16.01 -19.71 41.28
CA HIS A 689 15.83 -18.97 40.05
C HIS A 689 14.88 -17.79 40.27
N LYS A 690 15.05 -16.75 39.44
CA LYS A 690 14.23 -15.55 39.46
C LYS A 690 13.99 -15.06 38.04
N GLN A 691 12.73 -14.83 37.69
CA GLN A 691 12.34 -14.24 36.41
C GLN A 691 12.10 -12.73 36.54
N THR A 692 12.27 -12.02 35.42
CA THR A 692 11.97 -10.58 35.31
C THR A 692 11.72 -10.21 33.85
N ILE A 693 11.18 -9.01 33.63
CA ILE A 693 11.24 -8.33 32.33
C ILE A 693 12.33 -7.26 32.42
N ASN A 694 13.33 -7.34 31.54
CA ASN A 694 14.43 -6.37 31.53
C ASN A 694 14.08 -5.12 30.71
N ASP A 695 13.31 -5.27 29.63
CA ASP A 695 12.90 -4.16 28.78
C ASP A 695 11.62 -4.45 28.00
N MET A 696 10.97 -3.39 27.53
CA MET A 696 9.80 -3.47 26.66
C MET A 696 9.84 -2.40 25.58
N TYR A 697 9.33 -2.72 24.40
CA TYR A 697 9.26 -1.78 23.28
C TYR A 697 8.01 -2.01 22.44
N ILE A 698 7.39 -0.94 21.93
CA ILE A 698 6.23 -1.05 21.04
C ILE A 698 6.63 -0.67 19.62
N LYS A 699 6.31 -1.54 18.68
CA LYS A 699 6.52 -1.32 17.25
C LYS A 699 5.46 -2.07 16.45
N ASP A 700 4.99 -1.48 15.36
CA ASP A 700 4.03 -2.11 14.44
C ASP A 700 2.76 -2.62 15.15
N GLY A 701 2.27 -1.86 16.13
CA GLY A 701 1.05 -2.21 16.89
C GLY A 701 1.19 -3.40 17.85
N ALA A 702 2.40 -3.91 18.09
CA ALA A 702 2.69 -4.99 19.02
C ALA A 702 3.70 -4.58 20.11
N LEU A 703 3.58 -5.22 21.28
CA LEU A 703 4.49 -5.02 22.41
C LEU A 703 5.51 -6.16 22.45
N TYR A 704 6.79 -5.82 22.33
CA TYR A 704 7.92 -6.72 22.43
C TYR A 704 8.48 -6.68 23.86
N ILE A 705 8.72 -7.85 24.44
CA ILE A 705 9.01 -8.02 25.86
C ILE A 705 10.29 -8.86 26.00
N LEU A 706 11.28 -8.32 26.71
CA LEU A 706 12.54 -9.01 27.01
C LEU A 706 12.45 -9.74 28.36
N ALA A 707 12.07 -11.02 28.34
CA ALA A 707 11.96 -11.85 29.53
C ALA A 707 13.30 -12.54 29.84
N ALA A 708 13.72 -12.52 31.10
CA ALA A 708 14.94 -13.16 31.55
C ALA A 708 14.73 -13.99 32.83
N GLN A 709 15.49 -15.07 32.98
CA GLN A 709 15.57 -15.92 34.16
C GLN A 709 17.01 -16.02 34.64
N TYR A 710 17.23 -15.59 35.87
CA TYR A 710 18.50 -15.69 36.59
C TYR A 710 18.49 -16.96 37.43
N LYS A 711 19.49 -17.82 37.27
CA LYS A 711 19.63 -19.11 37.98
C LYS A 711 20.85 -19.12 38.88
N GLY A 712 20.72 -19.81 40.01
CA GLY A 712 21.72 -19.90 41.07
C GLY A 712 21.73 -18.66 41.97
N ARG A 713 21.92 -18.87 43.28
CA ARG A 713 21.91 -17.78 44.26
C ARG A 713 23.27 -17.10 44.34
N LEU A 714 23.32 -15.81 44.04
CA LEU A 714 24.52 -15.00 44.26
C LEU A 714 24.79 -14.78 45.76
N ASN A 715 26.02 -14.41 46.11
CA ASN A 715 26.46 -14.17 47.49
C ASN A 715 26.22 -15.36 48.45
N SER A 716 26.32 -16.59 47.95
CA SER A 716 26.19 -17.83 48.73
C SER A 716 27.39 -18.75 48.49
N THR A 717 28.00 -19.26 49.57
CA THR A 717 29.19 -20.15 49.52
C THR A 717 28.86 -21.55 49.03
N SER A 718 27.57 -21.93 49.03
CA SER A 718 27.10 -23.24 48.60
C SER A 718 26.59 -23.25 47.15
N THR A 719 26.66 -22.12 46.45
CA THR A 719 26.28 -22.03 45.04
C THR A 719 27.46 -22.47 44.17
N THR A 720 27.28 -23.54 43.42
CA THR A 720 28.30 -24.07 42.49
C THR A 720 28.07 -23.60 41.06
N LYS A 721 26.84 -23.22 40.69
CA LYS A 721 26.48 -22.80 39.33
C LYS A 721 25.56 -21.60 39.31
N VAL A 722 25.82 -20.68 38.39
CA VAL A 722 24.93 -19.55 38.08
C VAL A 722 24.84 -19.38 36.56
N SER A 723 23.68 -18.98 36.06
CA SER A 723 23.48 -18.66 34.64
C SER A 723 22.32 -17.71 34.46
N VAL A 724 22.20 -17.13 33.27
CA VAL A 724 21.05 -16.34 32.86
C VAL A 724 20.54 -16.84 31.51
N GLY A 725 19.23 -16.95 31.38
CA GLY A 725 18.55 -17.25 30.14
C GLY A 725 17.37 -16.32 29.89
N GLY A 726 16.71 -16.45 28.75
CA GLY A 726 15.64 -15.54 28.37
C GLY A 726 15.06 -15.77 27.00
N SER A 727 14.09 -14.92 26.67
CA SER A 727 13.33 -14.93 25.42
C SER A 727 12.80 -13.54 25.07
N LEU A 728 12.62 -13.30 23.78
CA LEU A 728 11.85 -12.22 23.20
C LEU A 728 10.40 -12.70 23.02
N LEU A 729 9.47 -12.07 23.73
CA LEU A 729 8.05 -12.33 23.60
C LEU A 729 7.37 -11.21 22.82
N LYS A 730 6.27 -11.51 22.15
CA LYS A 730 5.43 -10.54 21.42
C LYS A 730 3.98 -10.67 21.91
N LEU A 731 3.41 -9.55 22.34
CA LEU A 731 2.01 -9.40 22.67
C LEU A 731 1.32 -8.58 21.57
N GLU A 732 0.34 -9.18 20.90
CA GLU A 732 -0.36 -8.58 19.76
C GLU A 732 -1.65 -7.88 20.19
N SER A 733 -2.22 -7.04 19.32
CA SER A 733 -3.52 -6.36 19.55
C SER A 733 -3.55 -5.55 20.84
N LEU A 734 -2.84 -4.42 20.86
CA LEU A 734 -2.74 -3.54 22.03
C LEU A 734 -3.95 -2.62 22.21
N SER A 735 -4.78 -2.47 21.18
CA SER A 735 -6.03 -1.71 21.24
C SER A 735 -7.09 -2.48 22.04
N GLY A 736 -7.76 -1.81 22.97
CA GLY A 736 -8.76 -2.44 23.85
C GLY A 736 -8.17 -3.27 25.00
N ASN A 737 -8.85 -4.37 25.36
CA ASN A 737 -8.52 -5.23 26.49
C ASN A 737 -7.41 -6.23 26.13
N ILE A 738 -6.26 -6.12 26.79
CA ILE A 738 -5.10 -6.97 26.48
C ILE A 738 -5.15 -8.36 27.10
N GLN A 739 -6.15 -8.68 27.92
CA GLN A 739 -6.26 -10.00 28.56
C GLN A 739 -6.38 -11.13 27.52
N ASP A 740 -7.06 -10.86 26.42
CA ASP A 740 -7.30 -11.80 25.33
C ASP A 740 -6.24 -11.73 24.21
N SER A 741 -5.33 -10.76 24.28
CA SER A 741 -4.23 -10.59 23.33
C SER A 741 -3.36 -11.85 23.23
N THR A 742 -2.97 -12.19 22.01
CA THR A 742 -2.07 -13.31 21.73
C THR A 742 -0.67 -13.00 22.22
N LEU A 743 -0.13 -13.88 23.05
CA LEU A 743 1.26 -13.83 23.52
C LEU A 743 2.06 -14.94 22.82
N THR A 744 3.09 -14.57 22.08
CA THR A 744 3.97 -15.51 21.36
C THR A 744 5.41 -15.38 21.85
N ASN A 745 6.12 -16.51 21.91
CA ASN A 745 7.57 -16.51 22.05
C ASN A 745 8.19 -16.45 20.66
N LEU A 746 8.81 -15.31 20.32
CA LEU A 746 9.44 -15.13 19.02
C LEU A 746 10.79 -15.82 18.97
N TRP A 747 11.58 -15.72 20.04
CA TRP A 747 12.91 -16.29 20.06
C TRP A 747 13.51 -16.37 21.47
N PRO A 748 14.25 -17.44 21.80
CA PRO A 748 14.39 -18.68 21.03
C PRO A 748 13.08 -19.46 20.97
N SER A 749 12.86 -20.23 19.89
CA SER A 749 11.60 -20.96 19.71
C SER A 749 11.37 -21.98 20.82
N GLY A 750 10.15 -22.06 21.34
CA GLY A 750 9.80 -22.97 22.43
C GLY A 750 8.69 -22.43 23.34
N THR A 751 8.39 -23.19 24.39
CA THR A 751 7.40 -22.80 25.40
C THR A 751 7.95 -21.66 26.27
N ILE A 752 7.09 -20.69 26.58
CA ILE A 752 7.44 -19.47 27.35
C ILE A 752 8.01 -19.82 28.73
N ASN A 753 7.59 -20.94 29.32
CA ASN A 753 7.96 -21.34 30.68
C ASN A 753 9.37 -21.96 30.79
N ALA A 754 10.11 -22.10 29.69
CA ALA A 754 11.45 -22.69 29.66
C ALA A 754 12.45 -21.78 28.92
N LEU A 755 12.83 -20.67 29.56
CA LEU A 755 13.76 -19.67 29.02
C LEU A 755 15.17 -20.24 28.80
N GLN A 756 15.80 -19.94 27.66
CA GLN A 756 17.05 -20.58 27.21
C GLN A 756 18.31 -19.90 27.79
N GLU A 757 19.23 -20.67 28.40
CA GLU A 757 20.40 -20.17 29.16
C GLU A 757 21.57 -19.58 28.35
N ASN A 758 21.43 -19.43 27.04
CA ASN A 758 22.46 -18.87 26.16
C ASN A 758 22.07 -17.49 25.60
N TYR A 759 20.88 -16.99 25.94
CA TYR A 759 20.38 -15.68 25.57
C TYR A 759 19.84 -14.97 26.80
N ALA A 760 20.38 -13.79 27.11
CA ALA A 760 20.01 -13.02 28.28
C ALA A 760 19.56 -11.62 27.86
N PRO A 761 18.37 -11.48 27.26
CA PRO A 761 17.91 -10.23 26.69
C PRO A 761 17.83 -9.15 27.77
N TYR A 762 18.51 -8.03 27.53
CA TYR A 762 18.62 -6.97 28.53
C TYR A 762 17.96 -5.67 28.09
N ARG A 763 18.29 -5.15 26.91
CA ARG A 763 17.75 -3.88 26.39
C ARG A 763 17.59 -3.93 24.89
N PHE A 764 16.56 -3.25 24.39
CA PHE A 764 16.53 -2.87 22.98
C PHE A 764 17.57 -1.77 22.76
N ILE A 765 18.44 -1.95 21.78
CA ILE A 765 19.55 -1.00 21.49
C ILE A 765 19.45 -0.36 20.12
N LYS A 766 18.50 -0.84 19.32
CA LYS A 766 18.11 -0.31 18.02
C LYS A 766 16.78 -0.90 17.59
N THR A 767 15.91 -0.06 17.07
CA THR A 767 14.64 -0.46 16.47
C THR A 767 14.34 0.45 15.28
N SER A 768 14.74 0.03 14.08
CA SER A 768 14.34 0.67 12.81
C SER A 768 13.18 -0.09 12.18
N ASP A 769 12.68 0.35 11.02
CA ASP A 769 11.54 -0.29 10.36
C ASP A 769 11.80 -1.74 9.96
N ASN A 770 13.06 -2.08 9.65
CA ASN A 770 13.48 -3.38 9.12
C ASN A 770 14.45 -4.15 10.01
N GLN A 771 14.99 -3.55 11.08
CA GLN A 771 15.93 -4.23 11.98
C GLN A 771 15.67 -3.88 13.46
N MET A 772 15.67 -4.91 14.30
CA MET A 772 15.60 -4.81 15.76
C MET A 772 16.82 -5.51 16.35
N VAL A 773 17.51 -4.84 17.26
CA VAL A 773 18.72 -5.37 17.90
C VAL A 773 18.59 -5.32 19.41
N ILE A 774 18.94 -6.43 20.05
CA ILE A 774 18.84 -6.62 21.50
C ILE A 774 20.25 -6.85 22.06
N ALA A 775 20.61 -6.08 23.08
CA ALA A 775 21.77 -6.36 23.92
C ALA A 775 21.46 -7.55 24.83
N SER A 776 22.28 -8.59 24.75
CA SER A 776 22.24 -9.76 25.62
C SER A 776 23.35 -9.66 26.66
N ASP A 777 23.00 -9.38 27.92
CA ASP A 777 23.89 -9.21 29.07
C ASP A 777 24.06 -10.56 29.80
N GLY A 778 24.68 -11.50 29.09
CA GLY A 778 24.72 -12.91 29.44
C GLY A 778 25.95 -13.28 30.27
N TYR A 779 25.80 -14.26 31.16
CA TYR A 779 26.91 -14.80 31.93
C TYR A 779 26.64 -16.24 32.37
N LYS A 780 27.71 -16.98 32.67
CA LYS A 780 27.65 -18.26 33.37
C LYS A 780 28.79 -18.40 34.36
N GLY A 781 28.54 -19.13 35.43
CA GLY A 781 29.52 -19.42 36.47
C GLY A 781 29.50 -20.90 36.86
N ASN A 782 30.69 -21.46 37.08
CA ASN A 782 30.87 -22.82 37.61
C ASN A 782 32.09 -22.85 38.53
N SER A 783 31.90 -23.22 39.80
CA SER A 783 32.94 -23.14 40.84
C SER A 783 34.07 -24.16 40.70
N SER A 784 34.01 -25.08 39.74
CA SER A 784 34.97 -26.20 39.61
C SER A 784 35.89 -26.13 38.37
N PRO A 785 35.41 -26.20 37.11
CA PRO A 785 36.30 -26.07 35.96
C PRO A 785 36.61 -24.61 35.65
N SER A 786 37.85 -24.32 35.26
CA SER A 786 38.25 -23.03 34.70
C SER A 786 37.75 -22.90 33.25
N PRO A 787 37.27 -21.73 32.79
CA PRO A 787 37.12 -20.48 33.55
C PRO A 787 35.90 -20.51 34.49
N ILE A 788 36.09 -20.00 35.72
CA ILE A 788 35.05 -20.01 36.77
C ILE A 788 33.86 -19.10 36.42
N CYS A 789 34.13 -17.93 35.85
CA CYS A 789 33.13 -16.99 35.35
C CYS A 789 33.36 -16.78 33.86
N THR A 790 32.30 -16.70 33.08
CA THR A 790 32.34 -16.39 31.66
C THR A 790 31.26 -15.38 31.34
N GLN A 791 31.65 -14.20 30.84
CA GLN A 791 30.69 -13.30 30.20
C GLN A 791 30.34 -13.82 28.82
N LEU A 792 29.10 -13.63 28.45
CA LEU A 792 28.46 -14.08 27.22
C LEU A 792 27.70 -12.91 26.60
N ASN A 793 28.32 -11.73 26.60
CA ASN A 793 27.75 -10.51 26.06
C ASN A 793 27.65 -10.60 24.54
N LYS A 794 26.44 -10.38 24.02
CA LYS A 794 26.14 -10.55 22.60
C LYS A 794 25.12 -9.54 22.11
N LEU A 795 25.12 -9.32 20.80
CA LEU A 795 24.10 -8.58 20.08
C LEU A 795 23.26 -9.58 19.29
N VAL A 796 21.94 -9.55 19.49
CA VAL A 796 21.00 -10.44 18.80
C VAL A 796 20.18 -9.63 17.82
N PHE A 797 20.24 -10.01 16.55
CA PHE A 797 19.66 -9.29 15.42
C PHE A 797 18.39 -9.97 14.94
N PHE A 798 17.38 -9.15 14.66
CA PHE A 798 16.11 -9.53 14.05
C PHE A 798 15.84 -8.64 12.85
N LYS A 799 15.26 -9.22 11.78
CA LYS A 799 14.88 -8.49 10.57
C LYS A 799 13.47 -8.86 10.09
N LYS A 800 12.89 -7.98 9.27
CA LYS A 800 11.73 -8.31 8.44
C LYS A 800 12.20 -8.75 7.06
N THR A 801 11.69 -9.86 6.55
CA THR A 801 12.05 -10.43 5.23
C THR A 801 10.82 -10.60 4.35
N GLY A 802 10.92 -10.19 3.08
CA GLY A 802 10.03 -10.63 2.00
C GLY A 802 8.54 -10.30 2.18
N GLY A 803 8.19 -9.08 2.57
CA GLY A 803 6.79 -8.65 2.67
C GLY A 803 6.02 -9.21 3.87
N SER A 804 6.69 -9.86 4.82
CA SER A 804 6.09 -10.24 6.11
C SER A 804 6.29 -9.12 7.15
N ASP A 805 5.20 -8.71 7.80
CA ASP A 805 5.23 -7.76 8.95
C ASP A 805 5.80 -8.37 10.24
N GLN A 806 6.48 -9.53 10.14
CA GLN A 806 6.88 -10.34 11.28
C GLN A 806 8.40 -10.31 11.47
N TRP A 807 8.84 -10.04 12.70
CA TRP A 807 10.25 -10.07 13.07
C TRP A 807 10.79 -11.51 13.10
N GLN A 808 11.88 -11.74 12.37
CA GLN A 808 12.57 -13.02 12.33
C GLN A 808 13.98 -12.88 12.88
N TYR A 809 14.40 -13.87 13.67
CA TYR A 809 15.79 -13.99 14.10
C TYR A 809 16.70 -14.04 12.87
N GLU A 810 17.75 -13.23 12.87
CA GLU A 810 18.74 -13.17 11.81
C GLU A 810 20.05 -13.81 12.24
N THR A 811 20.70 -13.24 13.26
CA THR A 811 22.04 -13.65 13.68
C THR A 811 22.36 -13.19 15.10
N VAL A 812 23.44 -13.73 15.66
CA VAL A 812 24.04 -13.26 16.91
C VAL A 812 25.50 -12.89 16.64
N LYS A 813 25.95 -11.77 17.19
CA LYS A 813 27.35 -11.34 17.15
C LYS A 813 27.91 -11.15 18.55
N ASP A 814 29.17 -11.52 18.74
CA ASP A 814 29.90 -11.20 19.96
C ASP A 814 30.28 -9.72 19.97
N THR A 815 30.42 -9.14 21.16
CA THR A 815 30.81 -7.75 21.39
C THR A 815 31.72 -7.66 22.61
N ASP A 816 32.66 -6.71 22.62
CA ASP A 816 33.45 -6.36 23.80
C ASP A 816 32.71 -5.43 24.79
N ALA A 817 31.49 -5.00 24.44
CA ALA A 817 30.64 -4.21 25.31
C ALA A 817 30.33 -4.99 26.59
N LYS A 818 30.42 -4.31 27.73
CA LYS A 818 30.27 -4.95 29.04
C LYS A 818 28.86 -4.88 29.62
N PHE A 819 27.99 -4.10 29.00
CA PHE A 819 26.63 -3.83 29.46
C PHE A 819 26.60 -3.56 30.98
N SER A 820 25.74 -4.24 31.73
CA SER A 820 25.38 -3.85 33.09
C SER A 820 25.80 -4.84 34.17
N LYS A 821 25.84 -6.14 33.88
CA LYS A 821 26.10 -7.20 34.87
C LYS A 821 27.38 -7.98 34.56
N GLU A 822 28.43 -7.69 35.32
CA GLU A 822 29.69 -8.43 35.26
C GLU A 822 29.79 -9.43 36.41
N LEU A 823 29.75 -10.73 36.08
CA LEU A 823 29.91 -11.82 37.05
C LEU A 823 31.38 -11.98 37.49
N ASN A 824 31.62 -11.96 38.80
CA ASN A 824 32.90 -12.33 39.41
C ASN A 824 32.74 -13.45 40.45
N TYR A 825 33.82 -14.19 40.71
CA TYR A 825 33.93 -15.19 41.76
C TYR A 825 35.08 -14.88 42.73
N THR A 826 34.74 -14.24 43.85
CA THR A 826 35.71 -13.81 44.86
C THR A 826 35.30 -14.30 46.25
N GLY A 827 36.24 -14.89 46.99
CA GLY A 827 36.00 -15.41 48.34
C GLY A 827 35.06 -16.61 48.38
N GLY A 828 35.02 -17.42 47.32
CA GLY A 828 34.13 -18.59 47.22
C GLY A 828 32.68 -18.23 46.89
N LEU A 829 32.43 -17.05 46.32
CA LEU A 829 31.10 -16.50 46.11
C LEU A 829 30.98 -15.91 44.70
N PHE A 830 29.92 -16.26 43.99
CA PHE A 830 29.48 -15.53 42.79
C PHE A 830 28.86 -14.18 43.19
N LYS A 831 29.32 -13.08 42.59
CA LYS A 831 28.87 -11.70 42.87
C LYS A 831 28.81 -10.86 41.59
N TRP A 832 27.99 -9.81 41.63
CA TRP A 832 28.04 -8.72 40.65
C TRP A 832 29.17 -7.76 40.98
N GLU A 833 29.90 -7.32 39.96
CA GLU A 833 30.84 -6.19 40.04
C GLU A 833 30.25 -4.88 39.57
#